data_AF-A0A1H5LFQ3-F1
#
_entry.id   AF-A0A1H5LFQ3-F1
#
_cell.length_a   1.000
_cell.length_b   1.000
_cell.length_c   1.000
_cell.angle_alpha   90.00
_cell.angle_beta   90.00
_cell.angle_gamma   90.00
#
_symmetry.space_group_name_H-M   'P 1'
#
loop_
_entity.id
_entity.type
_entity.pdbx_description
1 polymer ?
#
loop_
_entity_poly.entity_id
_entity_poly.type
_entity_poly.pdbx_seq_one_letter_code
_entity_poly.pdbx_strand_id
1 'polypeptide(L)'
;MKKIKLYLMLLAASTLLFTYCSKEDETIPEDVKSTLSFGAVLNDLTNRSGLKQALDDLPACSDDAPAFVEIVLSGTEEVGTAENPLVIEVNPTPGDYDDDGVEEYFTEESLELELEPGPYSLDYFVVYNGDPAAESSEIIWVAPLATGDFASWVDSPLPLEFNLGAGVKKYVDVDVLCYDDRMVNQYGYLFFELEPGEVVDFCFFANYCDNDGRHYPANYSVNIWRGTDSSGVVLYTGEVPETGMNADGDYFANPVCLAVPHPADGVADDEAYLYYEVTLESWEDNYGTVDAMVLSGTLSWNDISENFTGEEEVEYRHLRFNCEDDGNGGPVDSDDDGIMDDSDNCPNTANADQADSDEDSDEDGTGDACEEAAPDSDEDGIADDVDNCPKTANADQADADEDGVGDACDNCKDTANPNQEDSDEDGTGDACEEAAPDSDEDGIADDVDNCPNTANADQADSDEDGVGDACDNCPDNANPNQEDGDEDGTGDACEAADDDGDGMGNDEDNCPNVSNPDQADADGDGIGDACDNCKDTANPDQADADSDGEGDACENTGNPGDGGSLTNGANHTGEIILGELDTWSFTADQGDFIHLTMAQTSGNLRPLIRLLSPSGELLVSAGNGGTITELLLADAPVTGTYRVIVGAWGASSSGEYALRLAHAPEEFVVPSNDEGGELTNGGNHLGQIPLGDLDQWSFTADVGEFIHLSIGNTSGEFRPIIRLISPSGDVVNSAGNGGLSTEMVVYDAPTSGTYRVIVSSWGGVSTGEYVLRLAQAPTAFVVPNGDEGGNLINGTDYSGNIPLGDLDQWSLTVNQGNFIHIAVGQTSGTFRPIIRLISPTGDVVASAGNGGTSTELVVNSAPESGTYRVILSSWGGSTTGEYTMTPTW
;
A
#
# COMPACT_ATOMS: atom_id res chain seq x y z
N MET A 1 -27.45 -3.79 87.13
CA MET A 1 -26.89 -2.61 86.43
C MET A 1 -25.39 -2.76 86.13
N LYS A 2 -24.97 -3.87 85.50
CA LYS A 2 -23.58 -4.08 85.02
C LYS A 2 -23.49 -4.57 83.57
N LYS A 3 -24.61 -4.92 82.93
CA LYS A 3 -24.63 -5.41 81.53
C LYS A 3 -24.90 -4.31 80.48
N ILE A 4 -25.42 -3.15 80.86
CA ILE A 4 -25.66 -2.03 79.92
C ILE A 4 -24.35 -1.35 79.49
N LYS A 5 -23.31 -1.35 80.34
CA LYS A 5 -21.99 -0.79 79.97
C LYS A 5 -21.19 -1.67 79.00
N LEU A 6 -21.49 -2.98 78.93
CA LEU A 6 -20.79 -3.89 78.01
C LEU A 6 -21.38 -3.80 76.58
N TYR A 7 -22.70 -3.61 76.47
CA TYR A 7 -23.35 -3.38 75.16
C TYR A 7 -23.03 -2.01 74.57
N LEU A 8 -22.85 -0.96 75.39
CA LEU A 8 -22.42 0.36 74.88
C LEU A 8 -20.93 0.41 74.45
N MET A 9 -20.06 -0.45 75.01
CA MET A 9 -18.66 -0.53 74.56
C MET A 9 -18.48 -1.38 73.29
N LEU A 10 -19.27 -2.44 73.09
CA LEU A 10 -19.23 -3.20 71.83
C LEU A 10 -19.90 -2.45 70.67
N LEU A 11 -20.96 -1.67 70.92
CA LEU A 11 -21.58 -0.85 69.88
C LEU A 11 -20.64 0.28 69.42
N ALA A 12 -19.85 0.87 70.34
CA ALA A 12 -18.86 1.89 70.02
C ALA A 12 -17.64 1.33 69.26
N ALA A 13 -17.27 0.06 69.47
CA ALA A 13 -16.20 -0.60 68.73
C ALA A 13 -16.64 -1.01 67.31
N SER A 14 -17.91 -1.35 67.10
CA SER A 14 -18.45 -1.63 65.75
C SER A 14 -18.74 -0.37 64.91
N THR A 15 -18.93 0.80 65.51
CA THR A 15 -19.06 2.07 64.75
C THR A 15 -17.72 2.70 64.36
N LEU A 16 -16.61 2.26 64.97
CA LEU A 16 -15.24 2.69 64.64
C LEU A 16 -14.55 1.78 63.61
N LEU A 17 -15.22 0.73 63.14
CA LEU A 17 -14.74 -0.16 62.07
C LEU A 17 -15.43 0.07 60.72
N PHE A 18 -16.42 0.98 60.66
CA PHE A 18 -17.16 1.33 59.44
C PHE A 18 -17.12 2.84 59.15
N THR A 19 -16.14 3.56 59.70
CA THR A 19 -15.85 4.93 59.28
C THR A 19 -14.39 5.03 58.90
N TYR A 20 -14.17 5.35 57.63
CA TYR A 20 -13.03 6.12 57.16
C TYR A 20 -11.73 5.36 56.82
N CYS A 21 -11.82 4.54 55.78
CA CYS A 21 -10.91 4.70 54.64
C CYS A 21 -11.79 4.81 53.37
N SER A 22 -12.71 5.78 53.37
CA SER A 22 -12.93 6.49 52.11
C SER A 22 -11.66 7.30 51.95
N LYS A 23 -10.87 7.02 50.92
CA LYS A 23 -9.93 8.02 50.41
C LYS A 23 -10.76 9.31 50.36
N GLU A 24 -10.31 10.33 51.09
CA GLU A 24 -10.74 11.67 50.75
C GLU A 24 -10.43 11.77 49.25
N ASP A 25 -11.47 11.85 48.42
CA ASP A 25 -11.33 12.59 47.17
C ASP A 25 -10.89 13.96 47.66
N GLU A 26 -9.57 14.16 47.75
CA GLU A 26 -9.03 15.48 47.54
C GLU A 26 -9.70 15.90 46.25
N THR A 27 -10.59 16.88 46.33
CA THR A 27 -11.09 17.58 45.17
C THR A 27 -9.85 18.16 44.52
N ILE A 28 -9.25 17.38 43.62
CA ILE A 28 -8.23 17.85 42.70
C ILE A 28 -8.95 18.98 41.96
N PRO A 29 -8.44 20.22 42.03
CA PRO A 29 -9.04 21.33 41.30
C PRO A 29 -9.25 20.89 39.84
N GLU A 30 -10.41 21.21 39.25
CA GLU A 30 -10.68 20.93 37.83
C GLU A 30 -9.66 21.61 36.89
N ASP A 31 -8.81 22.50 37.42
CA ASP A 31 -7.74 23.21 36.70
C ASP A 31 -6.32 22.60 36.90
N VAL A 32 -6.18 21.33 37.32
CA VAL A 32 -4.85 20.69 37.48
C VAL A 32 -4.49 19.88 36.24
N LYS A 33 -3.54 20.41 35.46
CA LYS A 33 -2.91 19.76 34.31
C LYS A 33 -2.17 18.47 34.69
N SER A 34 -2.07 17.56 33.73
CA SER A 34 -1.33 16.31 33.81
C SER A 34 -0.01 16.46 33.06
N THR A 35 1.02 15.74 33.47
CA THR A 35 2.30 15.71 32.74
C THR A 35 2.44 14.38 32.01
N LEU A 36 2.87 14.42 30.75
CA LEU A 36 3.04 13.24 29.91
C LEU A 36 4.51 13.08 29.51
N SER A 37 4.98 11.85 29.41
CA SER A 37 6.31 11.49 28.93
C SER A 37 6.24 10.18 28.15
N PHE A 38 7.00 10.08 27.07
CA PHE A 38 7.03 8.89 26.20
C PHE A 38 8.36 8.15 26.35
N GLY A 39 8.32 6.83 26.38
CA GLY A 39 9.49 5.94 26.38
C GLY A 39 9.57 5.16 25.07
N ALA A 40 10.65 5.33 24.32
CA ALA A 40 10.85 4.55 23.09
C ALA A 40 11.36 3.14 23.43
N VAL A 41 10.58 2.11 23.07
CA VAL A 41 10.90 0.69 23.26
C VAL A 41 11.34 0.09 21.91
N LEU A 42 12.65 -0.10 21.74
CA LEU A 42 13.19 -0.65 20.50
C LEU A 42 12.94 -2.16 20.38
N ASN A 43 12.12 -2.56 19.42
CA ASN A 43 11.88 -3.95 19.07
C ASN A 43 12.88 -4.45 18.01
N ASP A 44 14.13 -4.74 18.42
CA ASP A 44 15.18 -5.24 17.53
C ASP A 44 14.89 -6.68 17.03
N LEU A 45 14.51 -6.76 15.75
CA LEU A 45 14.03 -7.97 15.07
C LEU A 45 15.13 -9.01 14.78
N THR A 46 16.42 -8.68 14.96
CA THR A 46 17.52 -9.64 14.73
C THR A 46 17.50 -10.82 15.70
N ASN A 47 16.75 -10.74 16.81
CA ASN A 47 16.64 -11.78 17.85
C ASN A 47 15.40 -12.70 17.75
N ARG A 48 14.43 -12.45 16.85
CA ARG A 48 13.29 -13.36 16.62
C ARG A 48 13.67 -14.40 15.56
N SER A 49 14.36 -15.46 15.99
CA SER A 49 14.96 -16.51 15.14
C SER A 49 14.00 -17.35 14.27
N GLY A 50 12.69 -17.07 14.26
CA GLY A 50 11.68 -17.84 13.53
C GLY A 50 11.40 -17.36 12.11
N LEU A 51 11.81 -16.15 11.74
CA LEU A 51 11.35 -15.47 10.52
C LEU A 51 12.48 -15.07 9.55
N LYS A 52 13.72 -15.50 9.81
CA LYS A 52 14.90 -15.23 8.96
C LYS A 52 14.88 -15.92 7.60
N GLN A 53 13.75 -16.45 7.16
CA GLN A 53 13.60 -17.21 5.92
C GLN A 53 12.64 -16.54 4.92
N ALA A 54 12.06 -15.38 5.27
CA ALA A 54 11.13 -14.64 4.42
C ALA A 54 11.70 -13.33 3.84
N LEU A 55 12.68 -12.68 4.49
CA LEU A 55 13.38 -11.51 3.94
C LEU A 55 14.85 -11.54 4.35
N ASP A 56 15.77 -11.64 3.39
CA ASP A 56 17.23 -11.57 3.61
C ASP A 56 17.74 -10.11 3.77
N ASP A 57 16.88 -9.10 3.61
CA ASP A 57 17.23 -7.67 3.51
C ASP A 57 16.69 -6.79 4.64
N LEU A 58 16.53 -7.29 5.87
CA LEU A 58 16.23 -6.39 6.99
C LEU A 58 17.50 -5.61 7.41
N PRO A 59 17.45 -4.26 7.42
CA PRO A 59 18.57 -3.40 7.75
C PRO A 59 18.96 -3.49 9.22
N ALA A 60 20.24 -3.28 9.50
CA ALA A 60 20.74 -3.20 10.87
C ALA A 60 20.33 -1.84 11.47
N CYS A 61 19.86 -1.86 12.71
CA CYS A 61 19.54 -0.65 13.47
C CYS A 61 20.77 0.25 13.61
N SER A 62 20.56 1.57 13.53
CA SER A 62 21.63 2.54 13.84
C SER A 62 22.18 2.30 15.25
N ASP A 63 23.50 2.39 15.38
CA ASP A 63 24.22 2.34 16.68
C ASP A 63 24.18 3.71 17.40
N ASP A 64 23.62 4.75 16.77
CA ASP A 64 23.53 6.09 17.35
C ASP A 64 22.51 6.16 18.49
N ALA A 65 22.79 7.04 19.46
CA ALA A 65 21.90 7.25 20.59
C ALA A 65 20.73 8.18 20.19
N PRO A 66 19.49 7.87 20.62
CA PRO A 66 18.36 8.76 20.44
C PRO A 66 18.57 10.07 21.21
N ALA A 67 18.24 11.19 20.57
CA ALA A 67 18.40 12.52 21.11
C ALA A 67 17.10 13.34 21.10
N PHE A 68 16.22 13.12 20.11
CA PHE A 68 14.95 13.84 20.00
C PHE A 68 13.84 12.91 19.50
N VAL A 69 12.59 13.23 19.83
CA VAL A 69 11.41 12.65 19.19
C VAL A 69 10.56 13.74 18.58
N GLU A 70 9.88 13.40 17.50
CA GLU A 70 8.75 14.14 16.97
C GLU A 70 7.45 13.40 17.27
N ILE A 71 6.44 14.12 17.78
CA ILE A 71 5.12 13.58 18.06
C ILE A 71 3.99 14.44 17.49
N VAL A 72 2.86 13.78 17.23
CA VAL A 72 1.56 14.42 17.04
C VAL A 72 0.55 13.74 17.98
N LEU A 73 -0.14 14.54 18.79
CA LEU A 73 -1.22 14.09 19.66
C LEU A 73 -2.53 14.75 19.25
N SER A 74 -3.58 13.93 19.12
CA SER A 74 -4.95 14.40 18.98
C SER A 74 -5.80 14.05 20.21
N GLY A 75 -6.93 14.75 20.38
CA GLY A 75 -7.94 14.40 21.38
C GLY A 75 -8.49 15.58 22.16
N THR A 76 -8.23 15.62 23.46
CA THR A 76 -8.77 16.69 24.34
C THR A 76 -8.11 18.05 24.05
N GLU A 77 -6.82 18.03 23.73
CA GLU A 77 -6.04 19.15 23.22
C GLU A 77 -5.14 18.60 22.10
N GLU A 78 -4.92 19.39 21.05
CA GLU A 78 -4.03 19.02 19.93
C GLU A 78 -2.60 19.48 20.23
N VAL A 79 -1.61 18.61 19.99
CA VAL A 79 -0.18 18.90 20.20
C VAL A 79 0.58 18.51 18.94
N GLY A 80 1.18 19.52 18.28
CA GLY A 80 1.80 19.34 16.97
C GLY A 80 0.78 19.20 15.84
N THR A 81 1.26 19.16 14.60
CA THR A 81 0.50 18.80 13.40
C THR A 81 1.36 17.93 12.49
N ALA A 82 0.79 17.29 11.47
CA ALA A 82 1.57 16.54 10.48
C ALA A 82 2.65 17.39 9.78
N GLU A 83 2.36 18.67 9.51
CA GLU A 83 3.27 19.62 8.88
C GLU A 83 4.31 20.22 9.85
N ASN A 84 4.00 20.24 11.15
CA ASN A 84 4.88 20.78 12.18
C ASN A 84 4.70 19.98 13.50
N PRO A 85 5.29 18.77 13.58
CA PRO A 85 5.23 17.94 14.79
C PRO A 85 5.86 18.63 15.99
N LEU A 86 5.49 18.20 17.20
CA LEU A 86 6.16 18.67 18.42
C LEU A 86 7.48 17.91 18.59
N VAL A 87 8.60 18.65 18.64
CA VAL A 87 9.94 18.13 18.90
C VAL A 87 10.25 18.14 20.40
N ILE A 88 10.70 17.02 20.95
CA ILE A 88 11.03 16.88 22.38
C ILE A 88 12.38 16.20 22.55
N GLU A 89 13.24 16.74 23.42
CA GLU A 89 14.52 16.12 23.78
C GLU A 89 14.31 14.76 24.47
N VAL A 90 15.15 13.79 24.14
CA VAL A 90 15.21 12.46 24.74
C VAL A 90 16.42 12.37 25.64
N ASN A 91 16.25 11.77 26.81
CA ASN A 91 17.38 11.49 27.67
C ASN A 91 18.27 10.41 27.01
N PRO A 92 19.54 10.70 26.70
CA PRO A 92 20.41 9.79 25.95
C PRO A 92 20.89 8.59 26.77
N THR A 93 20.48 8.48 28.04
CA THR A 93 20.76 7.33 28.89
C THR A 93 19.47 6.56 29.15
N PRO A 94 19.37 5.30 28.68
CA PRO A 94 18.17 4.50 28.90
C PRO A 94 18.03 4.16 30.38
N GLY A 95 16.79 4.08 30.86
CA GLY A 95 16.51 3.74 32.24
C GLY A 95 15.04 3.39 32.44
N ASP A 96 14.80 2.62 33.48
CA ASP A 96 13.46 2.24 33.96
C ASP A 96 12.88 3.40 34.80
N TYR A 97 12.30 4.41 34.12
CA TYR A 97 11.81 5.63 34.78
C TYR A 97 10.39 5.50 35.35
N ASP A 98 9.66 4.46 34.95
CA ASP A 98 8.30 4.16 35.39
C ASP A 98 8.19 2.91 36.31
N ASP A 99 9.32 2.24 36.59
CA ASP A 99 9.49 1.10 37.53
C ASP A 99 8.76 -0.17 37.04
N ASP A 100 8.70 -0.37 35.72
CA ASP A 100 8.06 -1.50 35.05
C ASP A 100 9.05 -2.68 34.77
N GLY A 101 10.35 -2.40 34.85
CA GLY A 101 11.44 -3.36 34.66
C GLY A 101 12.07 -3.40 33.27
N VAL A 102 11.70 -2.48 32.38
CA VAL A 102 12.27 -2.30 31.03
C VAL A 102 13.13 -1.02 31.02
N GLU A 103 14.20 -0.98 30.22
CA GLU A 103 15.06 0.21 30.12
C GLU A 103 14.74 0.93 28.80
N GLU A 104 14.03 2.06 28.88
CA GLU A 104 13.69 2.89 27.71
C GLU A 104 14.45 4.22 27.67
N TYR A 105 14.43 4.83 26.49
CA TYR A 105 14.82 6.22 26.28
C TYR A 105 13.60 7.12 26.44
N PHE A 106 13.49 7.77 27.61
CA PHE A 106 12.37 8.67 27.90
C PHE A 106 12.61 10.11 27.45
N THR A 107 11.54 10.75 27.00
CA THR A 107 11.52 12.20 26.75
C THR A 107 11.80 12.99 28.03
N GLU A 108 12.53 14.10 27.90
CA GLU A 108 12.68 15.09 28.97
C GLU A 108 11.33 15.79 29.27
N GLU A 109 11.25 16.45 30.43
CA GLU A 109 10.02 17.16 30.84
C GLU A 109 9.81 18.40 29.95
N SER A 110 8.76 18.37 29.12
CA SER A 110 8.33 19.52 28.31
C SER A 110 7.08 20.18 28.88
N LEU A 111 7.06 21.52 28.87
CA LEU A 111 5.88 22.32 29.22
C LEU A 111 4.73 22.13 28.22
N GLU A 112 5.03 21.73 26.98
CA GLU A 112 4.03 21.45 25.94
C GLU A 112 3.29 20.13 26.20
N LEU A 113 3.81 19.28 27.08
CA LEU A 113 3.17 18.06 27.57
C LEU A 113 2.52 18.22 28.96
N GLU A 114 2.29 19.46 29.41
CA GLU A 114 1.39 19.78 30.52
C GLU A 114 -0.06 19.94 30.01
N LEU A 115 -0.77 18.82 29.85
CA LEU A 115 -2.05 18.73 29.14
C LEU A 115 -3.27 18.68 30.07
N GLU A 116 -4.41 19.11 29.56
CA GLU A 116 -5.69 19.00 30.27
C GLU A 116 -6.12 17.51 30.42
N PRO A 117 -6.76 17.13 31.54
CA PRO A 117 -7.22 15.75 31.74
C PRO A 117 -8.27 15.32 30.71
N GLY A 118 -8.08 14.16 30.08
CA GLY A 118 -8.99 13.64 29.07
C GLY A 118 -8.37 12.55 28.19
N PRO A 119 -9.13 12.02 27.21
CA PRO A 119 -8.62 11.09 26.21
C PRO A 119 -7.65 11.77 25.24
N TYR A 120 -6.61 11.05 24.84
CA TYR A 120 -5.63 11.44 23.82
C TYR A 120 -5.22 10.21 22.99
N SER A 121 -4.89 10.47 21.73
CA SER A 121 -4.27 9.52 20.82
C SER A 121 -2.90 10.04 20.41
N LEU A 122 -1.88 9.18 20.44
CA LEU A 122 -0.58 9.44 19.79
C LEU A 122 -0.64 8.92 18.36
N ASP A 123 -0.59 9.84 17.39
CA ASP A 123 -0.84 9.54 15.98
C ASP A 123 0.46 9.52 15.14
N TYR A 124 1.53 10.11 15.66
CA TYR A 124 2.84 10.17 15.00
C TYR A 124 3.94 10.06 16.07
N PHE A 125 4.96 9.24 15.83
CA PHE A 125 6.11 9.09 16.71
C PHE A 125 7.36 8.65 15.95
N VAL A 126 8.32 9.56 15.82
CA VAL A 126 9.60 9.35 15.10
C VAL A 126 10.77 9.81 15.98
N VAL A 127 11.85 9.02 16.00
CA VAL A 127 13.02 9.23 16.87
C VAL A 127 14.25 9.56 16.03
N TYR A 128 14.96 10.62 16.42
CA TYR A 128 16.15 11.14 15.75
C TYR A 128 17.40 11.02 16.62
N ASN A 129 18.58 10.90 15.98
CA ASN A 129 19.89 10.94 16.66
C ASN A 129 20.38 12.38 16.94
N GLY A 130 19.70 13.40 16.41
CA GLY A 130 20.02 14.82 16.56
C GLY A 130 18.77 15.69 16.51
N ASP A 131 18.95 17.01 16.57
CA ASP A 131 17.85 17.98 16.43
C ASP A 131 17.27 17.87 15.00
N PRO A 132 15.97 17.58 14.81
CA PRO A 132 15.35 17.42 13.49
C PRO A 132 15.56 18.62 12.55
N ALA A 133 15.81 19.82 13.09
CA ALA A 133 16.09 21.01 12.29
C ALA A 133 17.56 21.09 11.78
N ALA A 134 18.45 20.18 12.18
CA ALA A 134 19.85 20.15 11.77
C ALA A 134 20.08 19.19 10.59
N GLU A 135 20.81 19.64 9.57
CA GLU A 135 21.11 18.83 8.36
C GLU A 135 21.90 17.53 8.65
N SER A 136 22.52 17.41 9.82
CA SER A 136 23.24 16.20 10.24
C SER A 136 22.40 15.24 11.09
N SER A 137 21.11 15.53 11.27
CA SER A 137 20.20 14.71 12.06
C SER A 137 19.52 13.67 11.17
N GLU A 138 19.46 12.44 11.66
CA GLU A 138 18.88 11.30 10.94
C GLU A 138 17.79 10.65 11.78
N ILE A 139 16.76 10.13 11.11
CA ILE A 139 15.76 9.28 11.72
C ILE A 139 16.41 7.93 12.02
N ILE A 140 16.31 7.48 13.27
CA ILE A 140 16.86 6.18 13.68
C ILE A 140 15.77 5.16 13.98
N TRP A 141 14.62 5.57 14.55
CA TRP A 141 13.50 4.68 14.85
C TRP A 141 12.15 5.31 14.52
N VAL A 142 11.18 4.48 14.12
CA VAL A 142 9.82 4.90 13.77
C VAL A 142 8.81 3.94 14.41
N ALA A 143 7.74 4.48 15.00
CA ALA A 143 6.60 3.68 15.45
C ALA A 143 5.65 3.44 14.27
N PRO A 144 5.36 2.18 13.86
CA PRO A 144 4.51 1.92 12.70
C PRO A 144 3.04 2.28 12.97
N LEU A 145 2.34 2.77 11.95
CA LEU A 145 0.89 2.92 11.96
C LEU A 145 0.22 1.56 11.81
N ALA A 146 -0.98 1.40 12.38
CA ALA A 146 -1.80 0.19 12.31
C ALA A 146 -2.22 -0.18 10.88
N THR A 147 -2.11 0.79 9.95
CA THR A 147 -2.35 0.62 8.52
C THR A 147 -1.12 0.12 7.76
N GLY A 148 0.09 0.20 8.35
CA GLY A 148 1.33 -0.25 7.74
C GLY A 148 1.58 -1.74 7.95
N ASP A 149 2.32 -2.36 7.02
CA ASP A 149 2.69 -3.78 7.07
C ASP A 149 3.46 -4.15 8.35
N PHE A 150 4.23 -3.21 8.89
CA PHE A 150 4.98 -3.38 10.14
C PHE A 150 4.14 -3.26 11.42
N ALA A 151 2.84 -2.95 11.33
CA ALA A 151 1.94 -2.92 12.49
C ALA A 151 1.93 -4.24 13.27
N SER A 152 2.00 -5.37 12.55
CA SER A 152 1.99 -6.71 13.14
C SER A 152 3.28 -7.09 13.87
N TRP A 153 4.31 -6.23 13.81
CA TRP A 153 5.65 -6.52 14.31
C TRP A 153 5.92 -5.88 15.68
N VAL A 154 5.05 -4.99 16.11
CA VAL A 154 5.04 -4.35 17.42
C VAL A 154 3.80 -4.81 18.22
N ASP A 155 3.84 -4.72 19.54
CA ASP A 155 2.72 -5.14 20.38
C ASP A 155 1.61 -4.07 20.41
N SER A 156 1.97 -2.80 20.22
CA SER A 156 1.03 -1.66 20.20
C SER A 156 1.39 -0.62 19.11
N PRO A 157 0.94 -0.81 17.85
CA PRO A 157 1.14 0.18 16.78
C PRO A 157 0.30 1.44 17.00
N LEU A 158 0.67 2.55 16.33
CA LEU A 158 -0.11 3.80 16.37
C LEU A 158 -1.39 3.68 15.53
N PRO A 159 -2.48 4.42 15.79
CA PRO A 159 -2.64 5.38 16.88
C PRO A 159 -2.71 4.73 18.27
N LEU A 160 -1.99 5.30 19.25
CA LEU A 160 -1.95 4.79 20.62
C LEU A 160 -2.85 5.60 21.55
N GLU A 161 -3.95 4.99 21.98
CA GLU A 161 -5.00 5.64 22.78
C GLU A 161 -4.75 5.52 24.30
N PHE A 162 -4.80 6.64 25.02
CA PHE A 162 -4.69 6.67 26.47
C PHE A 162 -5.49 7.83 27.11
N ASN A 163 -5.59 7.83 28.43
CA ASN A 163 -6.38 8.81 29.17
C ASN A 163 -5.56 9.44 30.30
N LEU A 164 -5.56 10.77 30.36
CA LEU A 164 -4.87 11.56 31.38
C LEU A 164 -5.82 11.92 32.52
N GLY A 165 -5.43 11.57 33.75
CA GLY A 165 -6.15 11.97 34.96
C GLY A 165 -5.57 13.24 35.57
N ALA A 166 -6.41 14.10 36.16
CA ALA A 166 -5.97 15.35 36.77
C ALA A 166 -4.81 15.18 37.78
N GLY A 167 -3.73 15.94 37.56
CA GLY A 167 -2.52 15.91 38.40
C GLY A 167 -1.71 14.62 38.34
N VAL A 168 -1.90 13.79 37.31
CA VAL A 168 -1.11 12.57 37.08
C VAL A 168 0.13 12.90 36.26
N LYS A 169 1.26 12.26 36.60
CA LYS A 169 2.40 12.11 35.70
C LYS A 169 2.27 10.75 35.02
N LYS A 170 2.02 10.74 33.72
CA LYS A 170 1.78 9.54 32.92
C LYS A 170 3.01 9.26 32.06
N TYR A 171 3.45 8.02 32.12
CA TYR A 171 4.44 7.44 31.22
C TYR A 171 3.71 6.53 30.22
N VAL A 172 4.12 6.61 28.96
CA VAL A 172 3.57 5.86 27.83
C VAL A 172 4.72 5.26 27.04
N ASP A 173 4.74 3.94 26.96
CA ASP A 173 5.74 3.22 26.20
C ASP A 173 5.28 3.11 24.75
N VAL A 174 6.20 3.37 23.83
CA VAL A 174 5.94 3.40 22.39
C VAL A 174 6.87 2.41 21.73
N ASP A 175 6.28 1.38 21.14
CA ASP A 175 7.03 0.39 20.37
C ASP A 175 7.56 1.01 19.08
N VAL A 176 8.87 0.98 18.90
CA VAL A 176 9.53 1.50 17.69
C VAL A 176 10.36 0.43 16.99
N LEU A 177 10.47 0.57 15.68
CA LEU A 177 11.30 -0.27 14.81
C LEU A 177 12.43 0.56 14.23
N CYS A 178 13.50 -0.12 13.82
CA CYS A 178 14.64 0.50 13.17
C CYS A 178 14.22 1.08 11.83
N TYR A 179 14.60 2.32 11.56
CA TYR A 179 14.23 3.03 10.34
C TYR A 179 15.10 2.63 9.15
N ASP A 180 14.48 2.51 7.99
CA ASP A 180 15.14 2.37 6.69
C ASP A 180 14.30 3.09 5.62
N ASP A 181 14.98 3.97 4.89
CA ASP A 181 14.41 4.84 3.88
C ASP A 181 13.80 4.08 2.70
N ARG A 182 14.27 2.87 2.40
CA ARG A 182 13.72 2.01 1.34
C ARG A 182 12.43 1.31 1.75
N MET A 183 12.11 1.28 3.04
CA MET A 183 10.94 0.59 3.60
C MET A 183 9.88 1.55 4.13
N VAL A 184 10.00 2.83 3.82
CA VAL A 184 9.14 3.94 4.27
C VAL A 184 7.63 3.64 4.25
N ASN A 185 7.12 3.08 3.15
CA ASN A 185 5.69 2.76 3.00
C ASN A 185 5.23 1.64 3.95
N GLN A 186 6.13 0.75 4.36
CA GLN A 186 5.81 -0.39 5.23
C GLN A 186 5.49 0.06 6.67
N TYR A 187 5.96 1.23 7.09
CA TYR A 187 5.60 1.83 8.38
C TYR A 187 4.19 2.45 8.37
N GLY A 188 3.52 2.52 7.21
CA GLY A 188 2.16 3.06 7.05
C GLY A 188 2.08 4.58 6.89
N TYR A 189 3.22 5.27 6.89
CA TYR A 189 3.31 6.70 6.62
C TYR A 189 3.64 6.96 5.15
N LEU A 190 3.12 8.06 4.61
CA LEU A 190 3.49 8.60 3.31
C LEU A 190 4.62 9.62 3.54
N PHE A 191 5.88 9.19 3.61
CA PHE A 191 6.96 10.12 3.97
C PHE A 191 7.42 11.03 2.82
N PHE A 192 7.25 10.68 1.53
CA PHE A 192 7.56 11.56 0.37
C PHE A 192 7.09 10.95 -0.97
N GLU A 193 6.94 11.81 -1.99
CA GLU A 193 6.92 11.40 -3.41
C GLU A 193 8.30 10.86 -3.79
N LEU A 194 8.35 9.66 -4.39
CA LEU A 194 9.56 9.15 -5.02
C LEU A 194 9.61 9.73 -6.43
N GLU A 195 10.62 10.53 -6.74
CA GLU A 195 10.96 10.87 -8.13
C GLU A 195 11.83 9.75 -8.72
N PRO A 196 11.30 8.89 -9.60
CA PRO A 196 12.11 7.91 -10.30
C PRO A 196 13.07 8.63 -11.26
N GLY A 197 14.34 8.73 -10.88
CA GLY A 197 15.38 9.27 -11.76
C GLY A 197 15.77 8.27 -12.86
N GLU A 198 15.81 8.74 -14.11
CA GLU A 198 16.29 7.95 -15.25
C GLU A 198 17.80 7.63 -15.09
N VAL A 199 18.20 6.40 -15.42
CA VAL A 199 19.60 5.96 -15.44
C VAL A 199 19.95 5.42 -16.82
N VAL A 200 21.15 5.75 -17.31
CA VAL A 200 21.64 5.33 -18.63
C VAL A 200 23.02 4.66 -18.53
N ASP A 201 23.30 3.69 -19.39
CA ASP A 201 24.60 3.01 -19.41
C ASP A 201 25.66 3.89 -20.09
N PHE A 202 26.77 4.17 -19.38
CA PHE A 202 27.93 4.88 -19.93
C PHE A 202 29.19 4.01 -19.89
N CYS A 203 29.85 3.85 -21.04
CA CYS A 203 30.95 2.89 -21.22
C CYS A 203 32.32 3.56 -21.38
N PHE A 204 33.34 3.02 -20.72
CA PHE A 204 34.75 3.36 -20.93
C PHE A 204 35.49 2.24 -21.66
N PHE A 205 36.44 2.58 -22.51
CA PHE A 205 37.42 1.64 -23.06
C PHE A 205 38.79 2.29 -23.14
N ALA A 206 39.86 1.57 -22.79
CA ALA A 206 41.20 2.15 -22.79
C ALA A 206 42.24 1.34 -23.56
N ASN A 207 43.20 2.06 -24.16
CA ASN A 207 44.41 1.52 -24.73
C ASN A 207 45.66 2.01 -23.97
N TYR A 208 46.72 1.21 -24.01
CA TYR A 208 48.03 1.56 -23.50
C TYR A 208 49.07 1.43 -24.61
N CYS A 209 49.98 2.42 -24.70
CA CYS A 209 51.13 2.36 -25.59
C CYS A 209 52.42 2.23 -24.79
N ASP A 210 53.24 1.25 -25.15
CA ASP A 210 54.58 1.13 -24.56
C ASP A 210 55.55 2.17 -25.14
N ASN A 211 56.72 2.30 -24.53
CA ASN A 211 57.76 3.24 -24.95
C ASN A 211 58.37 2.92 -26.34
N ASP A 212 58.04 1.77 -26.92
CA ASP A 212 58.45 1.38 -28.28
C ASP A 212 57.35 1.71 -29.31
N GLY A 213 56.25 2.35 -28.89
CA GLY A 213 55.14 2.78 -29.74
C GLY A 213 54.15 1.67 -30.08
N ARG A 214 54.16 0.55 -29.34
CA ARG A 214 53.22 -0.56 -29.57
C ARG A 214 51.95 -0.36 -28.76
N HIS A 215 50.81 -0.50 -29.45
CA HIS A 215 49.48 -0.35 -28.85
C HIS A 215 48.95 -1.68 -28.30
N TYR A 216 48.32 -1.60 -27.14
CA TYR A 216 47.70 -2.71 -26.43
C TYR A 216 46.30 -2.31 -25.94
N PRO A 217 45.31 -3.22 -25.92
CA PRO A 217 44.13 -3.03 -25.06
C PRO A 217 44.60 -3.00 -23.59
N ALA A 218 44.08 -2.06 -22.81
CA ALA A 218 44.52 -1.84 -21.43
C ALA A 218 43.65 -2.61 -20.43
N ASN A 219 44.27 -2.99 -19.31
CA ASN A 219 43.57 -3.30 -18.07
C ASN A 219 43.55 -2.02 -17.22
N TYR A 220 42.42 -1.66 -16.62
CA TYR A 220 42.24 -0.40 -15.89
C TYR A 220 41.12 -0.51 -14.85
N SER A 221 41.02 0.46 -13.94
CA SER A 221 39.90 0.57 -12.99
C SER A 221 39.19 1.92 -13.10
N VAL A 222 37.87 1.97 -12.95
CA VAL A 222 37.03 3.17 -13.04
C VAL A 222 36.41 3.50 -11.68
N ASN A 223 36.45 4.78 -11.30
CA ASN A 223 35.72 5.36 -10.17
C ASN A 223 34.84 6.51 -10.69
N ILE A 224 33.63 6.66 -10.16
CA ILE A 224 32.70 7.74 -10.52
C ILE A 224 32.06 8.33 -9.26
N TRP A 225 31.96 9.66 -9.22
CA TRP A 225 31.27 10.43 -8.19
C TRP A 225 30.22 11.35 -8.80
N ARG A 226 29.13 11.60 -8.07
CA ARG A 226 28.16 12.67 -8.35
C ARG A 226 28.67 13.97 -7.74
N GLY A 227 28.98 14.94 -8.59
CA GLY A 227 29.69 16.19 -8.30
C GLY A 227 30.80 16.43 -9.33
N THR A 228 31.52 17.54 -9.21
CA THR A 228 32.60 17.94 -10.14
C THR A 228 34.00 17.51 -9.71
N ASP A 229 34.11 16.82 -8.57
CA ASP A 229 35.37 16.25 -8.07
C ASP A 229 35.14 14.99 -7.19
N SER A 230 36.24 14.39 -6.74
CA SER A 230 36.26 13.18 -5.89
C SER A 230 35.67 13.35 -4.47
N SER A 231 35.21 14.54 -4.09
CA SER A 231 34.54 14.79 -2.81
C SER A 231 33.01 14.62 -2.86
N GLY A 232 32.47 14.42 -4.07
CA GLY A 232 31.06 14.15 -4.32
C GLY A 232 30.58 12.79 -3.80
N VAL A 233 29.31 12.47 -4.08
CA VAL A 233 28.70 11.19 -3.68
C VAL A 233 29.29 10.06 -4.53
N VAL A 234 29.85 9.04 -3.90
CA VAL A 234 30.46 7.91 -4.62
C VAL A 234 29.37 7.09 -5.33
N LEU A 235 29.46 6.94 -6.65
CA LEU A 235 28.58 6.07 -7.42
C LEU A 235 29.24 4.70 -7.67
N TYR A 236 30.50 4.69 -8.12
CA TYR A 236 31.25 3.48 -8.42
C TYR A 236 32.71 3.60 -7.96
N THR A 237 33.31 2.47 -7.57
CA THR A 237 34.72 2.43 -7.15
C THR A 237 35.37 1.12 -7.54
N GLY A 238 36.46 1.21 -8.31
CA GLY A 238 37.35 0.12 -8.63
C GLY A 238 36.81 -0.85 -9.68
N GLU A 239 35.92 -0.39 -10.56
CA GLU A 239 35.30 -1.24 -11.59
C GLU A 239 36.30 -1.54 -12.72
N VAL A 240 36.46 -2.81 -13.08
CA VAL A 240 37.52 -3.28 -14.00
C VAL A 240 36.95 -4.03 -15.19
N PRO A 241 37.60 -3.98 -16.37
CA PRO A 241 37.16 -4.71 -17.55
C PRO A 241 37.43 -6.21 -17.44
N GLU A 242 36.61 -7.03 -18.11
CA GLU A 242 36.98 -8.41 -18.38
C GLU A 242 38.12 -8.43 -19.42
N THR A 243 39.25 -9.05 -19.06
CA THR A 243 40.44 -9.12 -19.90
C THR A 243 40.85 -10.57 -20.18
N GLY A 244 41.43 -10.83 -21.35
CA GLY A 244 41.83 -12.19 -21.72
C GLY A 244 42.59 -12.29 -23.04
N MET A 245 42.81 -13.53 -23.48
CA MET A 245 43.38 -13.86 -24.79
C MET A 245 42.38 -14.76 -25.53
N ASN A 246 42.01 -14.39 -26.76
CA ASN A 246 41.06 -15.14 -27.55
C ASN A 246 41.69 -16.40 -28.16
N ALA A 247 40.87 -17.20 -28.86
CA ALA A 247 41.30 -18.47 -29.46
C ALA A 247 42.38 -18.33 -30.56
N ASP A 248 42.50 -17.13 -31.14
CA ASP A 248 43.48 -16.81 -32.19
C ASP A 248 44.82 -16.29 -31.60
N GLY A 249 44.86 -16.06 -30.29
CA GLY A 249 46.04 -15.58 -29.58
C GLY A 249 46.14 -14.05 -29.49
N ASP A 250 45.03 -13.33 -29.69
CA ASP A 250 44.98 -11.88 -29.52
C ASP A 250 44.44 -11.53 -28.13
N TYR A 251 45.06 -10.54 -27.48
CA TYR A 251 44.59 -10.03 -26.19
C TYR A 251 43.37 -9.12 -26.41
N PHE A 252 42.40 -9.17 -25.50
CA PHE A 252 41.20 -8.33 -25.51
C PHE A 252 40.88 -7.81 -24.11
N ALA A 253 40.23 -6.65 -24.08
CA ALA A 253 39.57 -6.09 -22.90
C ALA A 253 38.16 -5.66 -23.33
N ASN A 254 37.14 -5.95 -22.53
CA ASN A 254 35.80 -5.42 -22.77
C ASN A 254 35.70 -3.97 -22.26
N PRO A 255 34.80 -3.14 -22.79
CA PRO A 255 34.44 -1.87 -22.18
C PRO A 255 33.86 -2.07 -20.77
N VAL A 256 34.09 -1.11 -19.86
CA VAL A 256 33.43 -1.05 -18.55
C VAL A 256 32.23 -0.12 -18.70
N CYS A 257 31.02 -0.67 -18.64
CA CYS A 257 29.76 0.07 -18.73
C CYS A 257 29.09 0.16 -17.35
N LEU A 258 28.70 1.37 -16.95
CA LEU A 258 28.14 1.68 -15.65
C LEU A 258 26.86 2.51 -15.81
N ALA A 259 25.81 2.18 -15.07
CA ALA A 259 24.55 2.92 -15.08
C ALA A 259 24.72 4.24 -14.31
N VAL A 260 24.67 5.36 -15.01
CA VAL A 260 24.81 6.71 -14.43
C VAL A 260 23.45 7.43 -14.40
N PRO A 261 23.14 8.22 -13.36
CA PRO A 261 21.86 8.91 -13.24
C PRO A 261 21.80 10.14 -14.15
N HIS A 262 20.61 10.51 -14.62
CA HIS A 262 20.33 11.81 -15.22
C HIS A 262 20.69 12.96 -14.23
N PRO A 263 21.12 14.16 -14.70
CA PRO A 263 21.25 15.31 -13.82
C PRO A 263 19.94 15.63 -13.08
N ALA A 264 20.06 16.23 -11.90
CA ALA A 264 18.89 16.66 -11.13
C ALA A 264 18.21 17.85 -11.80
N ASP A 265 16.91 18.03 -11.54
CA ASP A 265 16.13 19.15 -12.08
C ASP A 265 16.77 20.50 -11.79
N GLY A 266 16.89 21.32 -12.83
CA GLY A 266 17.51 22.65 -12.78
C GLY A 266 19.02 22.70 -13.01
N VAL A 267 19.68 21.56 -13.27
CA VAL A 267 21.06 21.53 -13.81
C VAL A 267 20.97 21.51 -15.35
N ALA A 268 21.65 22.45 -16.02
CA ALA A 268 21.64 22.52 -17.48
C ALA A 268 22.37 21.32 -18.10
N ASP A 269 21.95 20.88 -19.29
CA ASP A 269 22.53 19.68 -19.95
C ASP A 269 24.03 19.81 -20.26
N ASP A 270 24.55 21.04 -20.40
CA ASP A 270 25.96 21.34 -20.61
C ASP A 270 26.75 21.50 -19.29
N GLU A 271 26.07 21.54 -18.14
CA GLU A 271 26.71 21.66 -16.84
C GLU A 271 27.22 20.30 -16.32
N ALA A 272 28.49 20.27 -15.91
CA ALA A 272 29.12 19.07 -15.40
C ALA A 272 28.58 18.66 -14.02
N TYR A 273 28.08 17.43 -13.90
CA TYR A 273 27.52 16.90 -12.65
C TYR A 273 28.10 15.55 -12.21
N LEU A 274 28.93 14.91 -13.03
CA LEU A 274 29.71 13.73 -12.65
C LEU A 274 31.21 13.99 -12.77
N TYR A 275 31.99 13.30 -11.94
CA TYR A 275 33.44 13.26 -11.98
C TYR A 275 33.92 11.82 -12.04
N TYR A 276 34.90 11.52 -12.90
CA TYR A 276 35.44 10.18 -13.05
C TYR A 276 36.97 10.14 -12.93
N GLU A 277 37.48 9.00 -12.48
CA GLU A 277 38.90 8.66 -12.48
C GLU A 277 39.11 7.25 -13.05
N VAL A 278 39.98 7.14 -14.06
CA VAL A 278 40.38 5.87 -14.67
C VAL A 278 41.86 5.63 -14.45
N THR A 279 42.20 4.53 -13.79
CA THR A 279 43.58 4.17 -13.44
C THR A 279 44.08 3.00 -14.28
N LEU A 280 45.23 3.14 -14.94
CA LEU A 280 45.89 2.06 -15.66
C LEU A 280 46.43 1.01 -14.69
N GLU A 281 46.05 -0.24 -14.93
CA GLU A 281 46.49 -1.40 -14.15
C GLU A 281 47.54 -2.22 -14.89
N SER A 282 48.42 -2.87 -14.13
CA SER A 282 49.43 -3.78 -14.70
C SER A 282 48.78 -5.04 -15.27
N TRP A 283 49.30 -5.51 -16.42
CA TRP A 283 48.84 -6.74 -17.05
C TRP A 283 50.02 -7.61 -17.49
N GLU A 284 50.46 -8.47 -16.57
CA GLU A 284 51.69 -9.26 -16.68
C GLU A 284 51.79 -10.07 -17.98
N ASP A 285 50.68 -10.65 -18.44
CA ASP A 285 50.65 -11.49 -19.63
C ASP A 285 50.63 -10.70 -20.95
N ASN A 286 50.27 -9.41 -20.93
CA ASN A 286 50.09 -8.59 -22.15
C ASN A 286 51.23 -7.57 -22.35
N TYR A 287 51.34 -6.58 -21.46
CA TYR A 287 52.35 -5.52 -21.50
C TYR A 287 53.22 -5.44 -20.24
N GLY A 288 53.04 -6.35 -19.28
CA GLY A 288 53.87 -6.45 -18.07
C GLY A 288 53.44 -5.51 -16.95
N THR A 289 54.40 -5.21 -16.06
CA THR A 289 54.23 -4.24 -14.98
C THR A 289 54.42 -2.82 -15.50
N VAL A 290 53.47 -1.94 -15.19
CA VAL A 290 53.50 -0.50 -15.53
C VAL A 290 53.33 0.34 -14.27
N ASP A 291 53.80 1.58 -14.30
CA ASP A 291 53.49 2.55 -13.25
C ASP A 291 52.02 2.97 -13.38
N ALA A 292 51.31 3.08 -12.26
CA ALA A 292 49.90 3.48 -12.25
C ALA A 292 49.78 4.91 -12.79
N MET A 293 48.99 5.07 -13.85
CA MET A 293 48.65 6.36 -14.47
C MET A 293 47.17 6.60 -14.27
N VAL A 294 46.77 7.82 -13.92
CA VAL A 294 45.37 8.18 -13.69
C VAL A 294 44.96 9.22 -14.73
N LEU A 295 43.85 8.97 -15.41
CA LEU A 295 43.12 9.95 -16.21
C LEU A 295 41.86 10.33 -15.44
N SER A 296 41.51 11.61 -15.47
CA SER A 296 40.34 12.12 -14.76
C SER A 296 39.63 13.18 -15.60
N GLY A 297 38.34 13.35 -15.38
CA GLY A 297 37.55 14.38 -16.04
C GLY A 297 36.16 14.53 -15.41
N THR A 298 35.42 15.50 -15.91
CA THR A 298 34.01 15.70 -15.59
C THR A 298 33.12 15.28 -16.76
N LEU A 299 31.84 15.01 -16.48
CA LEU A 299 30.81 14.74 -17.50
C LEU A 299 29.58 15.61 -17.22
N SER A 300 29.12 16.31 -18.25
CA SER A 300 27.76 16.86 -18.34
C SER A 300 26.79 15.85 -18.95
N TRP A 301 25.50 16.19 -19.05
CA TRP A 301 24.54 15.32 -19.74
C TRP A 301 24.82 15.28 -21.25
N ASN A 302 25.21 16.39 -21.86
CA ASN A 302 25.66 16.44 -23.26
C ASN A 302 26.86 15.51 -23.50
N ASP A 303 27.85 15.48 -22.61
CA ASP A 303 28.99 14.56 -22.71
C ASP A 303 28.57 13.07 -22.69
N ILE A 304 27.46 12.77 -22.01
CA ILE A 304 26.92 11.42 -21.85
C ILE A 304 26.06 11.07 -23.06
N SER A 305 25.11 11.93 -23.41
CA SER A 305 24.14 11.76 -24.50
C SER A 305 24.80 11.66 -25.88
N GLU A 306 25.95 12.31 -26.09
CA GLU A 306 26.77 12.18 -27.31
C GLU A 306 27.23 10.74 -27.61
N ASN A 307 27.27 9.85 -26.61
CA ASN A 307 27.65 8.45 -26.79
C ASN A 307 26.47 7.54 -27.18
N PHE A 308 25.26 8.08 -27.34
CA PHE A 308 24.08 7.33 -27.76
C PHE A 308 23.77 7.66 -29.22
N THR A 309 24.09 6.75 -30.14
CA THR A 309 23.77 6.91 -31.57
C THR A 309 22.39 6.33 -31.96
N GLY A 310 21.58 5.96 -30.96
CA GLY A 310 20.22 5.43 -31.04
C GLY A 310 19.77 4.78 -29.71
N GLU A 311 18.50 4.34 -29.61
CA GLU A 311 17.88 3.80 -28.37
C GLU A 311 18.56 2.54 -27.79
N GLU A 312 19.43 1.85 -28.53
CA GLU A 312 20.12 0.62 -28.08
C GLU A 312 21.63 0.56 -28.42
N GLU A 313 22.24 1.65 -28.92
CA GLU A 313 23.66 1.68 -29.31
C GLU A 313 24.45 2.69 -28.48
N VAL A 314 25.17 2.17 -27.46
CA VAL A 314 26.09 2.95 -26.61
C VAL A 314 27.52 2.83 -27.16
N GLU A 315 28.08 3.93 -27.65
CA GLU A 315 29.51 4.04 -27.92
C GLU A 315 30.31 4.22 -26.62
N TYR A 316 31.56 3.76 -26.62
CA TYR A 316 32.44 3.90 -25.45
C TYR A 316 33.32 5.14 -25.57
N ARG A 317 33.56 5.80 -24.44
CA ARG A 317 34.59 6.82 -24.34
C ARG A 317 35.98 6.17 -24.41
N HIS A 318 36.70 6.47 -25.50
CA HIS A 318 38.01 5.88 -25.75
C HIS A 318 39.14 6.66 -25.05
N LEU A 319 39.78 6.03 -24.07
CA LEU A 319 40.91 6.59 -23.31
C LEU A 319 42.25 6.00 -23.77
N ARG A 320 43.32 6.79 -23.71
CA ARG A 320 44.67 6.37 -24.15
C ARG A 320 45.72 6.71 -23.11
N PHE A 321 46.41 5.69 -22.62
CA PHE A 321 47.50 5.82 -21.66
C PHE A 321 48.86 5.71 -22.36
N ASN A 322 49.70 6.72 -22.17
CA ASN A 322 51.09 6.75 -22.68
C ASN A 322 51.21 6.56 -24.20
N CYS A 323 50.12 6.77 -24.94
CA CYS A 323 50.15 6.96 -26.38
C CYS A 323 50.43 8.44 -26.59
N GLU A 324 51.56 8.77 -27.23
CA GLU A 324 51.76 10.14 -27.70
C GLU A 324 50.57 10.48 -28.61
N ASP A 325 49.77 11.48 -28.22
CA ASP A 325 49.10 12.30 -29.24
C ASP A 325 50.19 12.72 -30.22
N ASP A 326 49.88 12.60 -31.49
CA ASP A 326 50.57 13.21 -32.60
C ASP A 326 51.07 14.62 -32.25
N GLY A 327 52.32 14.66 -31.76
CA GLY A 327 53.14 15.85 -31.69
C GLY A 327 52.73 16.91 -30.67
N ASN A 328 53.33 16.87 -29.48
CA ASN A 328 53.99 18.10 -29.02
C ASN A 328 55.36 17.81 -28.41
N GLY A 329 56.41 18.12 -29.17
CA GLY A 329 57.76 18.23 -28.63
C GLY A 329 58.94 18.18 -29.60
N GLY A 330 58.74 18.10 -30.92
CA GLY A 330 59.81 18.20 -31.92
C GLY A 330 59.36 19.01 -33.13
N PRO A 331 60.29 19.71 -33.82
CA PRO A 331 59.92 20.55 -34.96
C PRO A 331 59.29 19.68 -36.05
N VAL A 332 58.08 20.06 -36.42
CA VAL A 332 57.25 19.40 -37.42
C VAL A 332 57.43 20.17 -38.74
N ASP A 333 57.29 19.49 -39.87
CA ASP A 333 57.24 20.05 -41.23
C ASP A 333 56.00 19.36 -41.82
N SER A 334 54.84 19.97 -41.55
CA SER A 334 53.52 19.34 -41.66
C SER A 334 53.07 19.18 -43.12
N ASP A 335 53.67 19.92 -44.05
CA ASP A 335 53.33 19.90 -45.47
C ASP A 335 54.46 19.40 -46.40
N ASP A 336 55.60 19.00 -45.83
CA ASP A 336 56.76 18.41 -46.52
C ASP A 336 57.38 19.34 -47.60
N ASP A 337 57.31 20.66 -47.44
CA ASP A 337 57.85 21.63 -48.40
C ASP A 337 59.34 21.94 -48.20
N GLY A 338 59.88 21.54 -47.04
CA GLY A 338 61.27 21.69 -46.64
C GLY A 338 61.57 22.88 -45.71
N ILE A 339 60.55 23.60 -45.27
CA ILE A 339 60.55 24.56 -44.15
C ILE A 339 59.87 23.88 -42.94
N MET A 340 60.33 24.16 -41.72
CA MET A 340 59.75 23.53 -40.51
C MET A 340 58.65 24.46 -39.99
N ASP A 341 57.55 23.93 -39.47
CA ASP A 341 56.33 24.63 -39.02
C ASP A 341 56.64 25.87 -38.16
N ASP A 342 57.63 25.80 -37.27
CA ASP A 342 58.04 26.91 -36.42
C ASP A 342 58.83 28.03 -37.14
N SER A 343 59.05 27.88 -38.44
CA SER A 343 59.70 28.84 -39.35
C SER A 343 59.00 28.95 -40.71
N ASP A 344 57.84 28.31 -40.83
CA ASP A 344 57.02 28.26 -42.04
C ASP A 344 55.86 29.25 -41.89
N ASN A 345 55.73 30.20 -42.82
CA ASN A 345 54.60 31.13 -42.84
C ASN A 345 53.32 30.49 -43.39
N CYS A 346 53.38 29.22 -43.83
CA CYS A 346 52.27 28.36 -44.16
C CYS A 346 52.47 26.91 -43.70
N PRO A 347 52.50 26.63 -42.38
CA PRO A 347 52.93 25.33 -41.84
C PRO A 347 52.25 24.08 -42.41
N ASN A 348 51.04 24.23 -42.98
CA ASN A 348 50.25 23.13 -43.51
C ASN A 348 50.03 23.22 -45.03
N THR A 349 50.61 24.19 -45.74
CA THR A 349 50.43 24.39 -47.19
C THR A 349 51.74 24.70 -47.90
N ALA A 350 52.24 23.70 -48.61
CA ALA A 350 53.60 23.73 -49.17
C ALA A 350 53.89 24.98 -50.03
N ASN A 351 54.76 25.85 -49.51
CA ASN A 351 55.16 27.13 -50.09
C ASN A 351 56.66 27.40 -49.86
N ALA A 352 57.52 26.52 -50.38
CA ALA A 352 58.96 26.53 -50.10
C ALA A 352 59.72 27.84 -50.47
N ASP A 353 59.08 28.81 -51.13
CA ASP A 353 59.62 30.15 -51.38
C ASP A 353 59.26 31.20 -50.33
N GLN A 354 58.34 30.89 -49.41
CA GLN A 354 57.87 31.72 -48.29
C GLN A 354 57.51 33.13 -48.78
N ALA A 355 56.85 33.19 -49.94
CA ALA A 355 56.34 34.43 -50.49
C ALA A 355 55.25 34.99 -49.56
N ASP A 356 55.38 36.27 -49.26
CA ASP A 356 54.52 37.07 -48.40
C ASP A 356 54.62 38.45 -49.04
N SER A 357 53.54 38.84 -49.71
CA SER A 357 53.49 39.99 -50.60
C SER A 357 52.66 41.14 -50.04
N ASP A 358 52.58 41.27 -48.71
CA ASP A 358 52.29 42.46 -47.90
C ASP A 358 51.64 43.70 -48.59
N GLU A 359 50.50 43.53 -49.28
CA GLU A 359 49.61 44.61 -49.74
C GLU A 359 48.20 44.59 -49.08
N ASP A 360 47.93 43.70 -48.11
CA ASP A 360 46.64 43.51 -47.41
C ASP A 360 46.74 43.55 -45.86
N SER A 361 47.28 44.67 -45.38
CA SER A 361 46.81 45.40 -44.19
C SER A 361 46.81 44.78 -42.77
N ASP A 362 47.01 43.49 -42.53
CA ASP A 362 46.98 42.94 -41.16
C ASP A 362 48.36 42.64 -40.52
N GLU A 363 49.44 42.65 -41.30
CA GLU A 363 50.84 42.44 -40.87
C GLU A 363 51.02 41.23 -39.94
N ASP A 364 50.26 40.15 -40.14
CA ASP A 364 50.19 39.02 -39.20
C ASP A 364 51.32 37.98 -39.38
N GLY A 365 51.99 37.99 -40.53
CA GLY A 365 53.13 37.14 -40.85
C GLY A 365 52.78 35.79 -41.49
N THR A 366 51.55 35.62 -41.97
CA THR A 366 51.07 34.49 -42.78
C THR A 366 51.53 34.64 -44.24
N GLY A 367 51.80 33.53 -44.94
CA GLY A 367 52.29 33.56 -46.33
C GLY A 367 51.18 33.52 -47.39
N ASP A 368 51.45 34.11 -48.57
CA ASP A 368 50.51 34.21 -49.72
C ASP A 368 49.82 32.87 -50.10
N ALA A 369 50.45 31.74 -49.77
CA ALA A 369 50.01 30.41 -50.18
C ALA A 369 48.94 29.79 -49.27
N CYS A 370 48.81 30.28 -48.04
CA CYS A 370 47.90 29.80 -47.00
C CYS A 370 47.11 30.92 -46.31
N GLU A 371 47.35 32.16 -46.71
CA GLU A 371 46.51 33.29 -46.41
C GLU A 371 45.14 33.05 -47.07
N GLU A 372 44.15 32.78 -46.23
CA GLU A 372 42.76 32.82 -46.64
C GLU A 372 42.44 34.30 -46.92
N ALA A 373 41.88 34.58 -48.11
CA ALA A 373 41.48 35.94 -48.45
C ALA A 373 40.66 36.52 -47.29
N ALA A 374 41.03 37.73 -46.84
CA ALA A 374 40.30 38.44 -45.80
C ALA A 374 38.79 38.30 -46.07
N PRO A 375 38.00 37.93 -45.05
CA PRO A 375 36.59 37.63 -45.25
C PRO A 375 35.94 38.81 -45.96
N ASP A 376 35.34 38.49 -47.10
CA ASP A 376 34.55 39.37 -47.95
C ASP A 376 33.17 38.72 -47.95
N SER A 377 32.40 39.05 -46.91
CA SER A 377 31.17 38.36 -46.54
C SER A 377 30.06 38.53 -47.57
N ASP A 378 30.18 39.48 -48.51
CA ASP A 378 29.23 39.72 -49.58
C ASP A 378 29.79 39.57 -51.01
N GLU A 379 31.05 39.16 -51.13
CA GLU A 379 31.79 38.86 -52.35
C GLU A 379 31.87 40.03 -53.35
N ASP A 380 31.98 41.27 -52.87
CA ASP A 380 32.03 42.47 -53.70
C ASP A 380 33.45 42.92 -54.09
N GLY A 381 34.46 42.30 -53.47
CA GLY A 381 35.88 42.57 -53.68
C GLY A 381 36.50 43.56 -52.69
N ILE A 382 35.80 43.95 -51.64
CA ILE A 382 36.27 44.73 -50.48
C ILE A 382 36.22 43.82 -49.25
N ALA A 383 37.28 43.81 -48.44
CA ALA A 383 37.30 42.98 -47.23
C ALA A 383 36.47 43.61 -46.10
N ASP A 384 35.83 42.78 -45.27
CA ASP A 384 34.89 43.17 -44.21
C ASP A 384 35.43 44.23 -43.23
N ASP A 385 36.75 44.29 -43.02
CA ASP A 385 37.40 45.21 -42.08
C ASP A 385 37.55 46.64 -42.62
N VAL A 386 37.48 46.81 -43.94
CA VAL A 386 37.54 48.09 -44.64
C VAL A 386 36.27 48.41 -45.43
N ASP A 387 35.33 47.48 -45.48
CA ASP A 387 34.02 47.63 -46.10
C ASP A 387 33.06 48.43 -45.21
N ASN A 388 32.47 49.51 -45.74
CA ASN A 388 31.42 50.26 -45.04
C ASN A 388 30.02 49.63 -45.17
N CYS A 389 29.88 48.53 -45.92
CA CYS A 389 28.74 47.63 -45.91
C CYS A 389 29.17 46.15 -45.97
N PRO A 390 29.81 45.58 -44.92
CA PRO A 390 30.41 44.23 -44.94
C PRO A 390 29.47 43.04 -45.24
N LYS A 391 28.18 43.28 -45.49
CA LYS A 391 27.18 42.26 -45.78
C LYS A 391 26.35 42.59 -47.01
N THR A 392 26.59 43.74 -47.65
CA THR A 392 25.84 44.22 -48.80
C THR A 392 26.77 44.81 -49.86
N ALA A 393 27.02 43.99 -50.89
CA ALA A 393 27.96 44.30 -51.95
C ALA A 393 27.85 45.72 -52.50
N ASN A 394 28.86 46.54 -52.24
CA ASN A 394 28.96 47.94 -52.58
C ASN A 394 30.40 48.35 -52.93
N ALA A 395 31.00 47.70 -53.93
CA ALA A 395 32.37 47.95 -54.38
C ALA A 395 32.76 49.41 -54.73
N ASP A 396 31.81 50.36 -54.76
CA ASP A 396 32.08 51.80 -54.89
C ASP A 396 32.30 52.53 -53.55
N GLN A 397 31.97 51.87 -52.43
CA GLN A 397 32.10 52.35 -51.05
C GLN A 397 31.49 53.75 -50.87
N ALA A 398 30.37 54.01 -51.57
CA ALA A 398 29.66 55.28 -51.44
C ALA A 398 29.09 55.42 -50.01
N ASP A 399 29.20 56.61 -49.46
CA ASP A 399 28.71 56.99 -48.12
C ASP A 399 28.42 58.51 -48.20
N ALA A 400 27.14 58.86 -48.31
CA ALA A 400 26.70 60.21 -48.67
C ALA A 400 26.73 61.20 -47.51
N ASP A 401 26.54 60.73 -46.27
CA ASP A 401 26.52 61.55 -45.06
C ASP A 401 27.73 61.37 -44.14
N GLU A 402 28.68 60.51 -44.54
CA GLU A 402 29.99 60.27 -43.93
C GLU A 402 29.91 59.73 -42.50
N ASP A 403 28.93 58.87 -42.23
CA ASP A 403 28.65 58.35 -40.90
C ASP A 403 29.37 57.02 -40.59
N GLY A 404 29.94 56.38 -41.62
CA GLY A 404 30.67 55.12 -41.55
C GLY A 404 29.89 53.90 -42.03
N VAL A 405 28.61 54.05 -42.38
CA VAL A 405 27.76 53.04 -43.01
C VAL A 405 27.56 53.41 -44.48
N GLY A 406 27.77 52.46 -45.38
CA GLY A 406 27.70 52.74 -46.82
C GLY A 406 26.27 52.94 -47.32
N ASP A 407 26.14 53.75 -48.36
CA ASP A 407 24.91 54.08 -49.10
C ASP A 407 24.03 52.88 -49.51
N ALA A 408 24.62 51.68 -49.56
CA ALA A 408 23.99 50.44 -49.97
C ALA A 408 23.31 49.70 -48.81
N CYS A 409 23.73 49.96 -47.58
CA CYS A 409 23.23 49.34 -46.35
C CYS A 409 22.76 50.36 -45.30
N ASP A 410 22.81 51.66 -45.62
CA ASP A 410 22.34 52.75 -44.78
C ASP A 410 20.82 52.95 -44.88
N ASN A 411 20.09 52.65 -43.79
CA ASN A 411 18.65 52.82 -43.63
C ASN A 411 18.21 54.29 -43.50
N CYS A 412 19.15 55.23 -43.40
CA CYS A 412 18.91 56.66 -43.46
C CYS A 412 19.91 57.43 -44.32
N LYS A 413 20.31 56.88 -45.48
CA LYS A 413 21.17 57.43 -46.57
C LYS A 413 21.63 58.91 -46.57
N ASP A 414 20.76 59.85 -46.22
CA ASP A 414 21.01 61.29 -46.24
C ASP A 414 21.15 61.91 -44.81
N THR A 415 21.07 61.11 -43.74
CA THR A 415 20.98 61.49 -42.33
C THR A 415 21.79 60.57 -41.42
N ALA A 416 23.01 61.01 -41.09
CA ALA A 416 23.96 60.24 -40.28
C ALA A 416 23.36 59.59 -39.02
N ASN A 417 23.38 58.26 -39.00
CA ASN A 417 22.95 57.36 -37.95
C ASN A 417 23.85 56.10 -37.92
N PRO A 418 25.10 56.21 -37.41
CA PRO A 418 26.06 55.10 -37.44
C PRO A 418 25.63 53.83 -36.67
N ASN A 419 24.58 53.95 -35.84
CA ASN A 419 23.99 52.83 -35.10
C ASN A 419 22.88 52.12 -35.86
N GLN A 420 22.41 52.68 -36.98
CA GLN A 420 21.37 52.11 -37.86
C GLN A 420 20.12 51.64 -37.09
N GLU A 421 19.77 52.39 -36.05
CA GLU A 421 18.61 52.08 -35.19
C GLU A 421 17.32 52.29 -36.00
N ASP A 422 16.51 51.25 -36.03
CA ASP A 422 15.26 51.09 -36.79
C ASP A 422 14.32 50.34 -35.86
N SER A 423 13.61 51.09 -35.02
CA SER A 423 12.88 50.57 -33.88
C SER A 423 11.68 49.70 -34.28
N ASP A 424 11.14 49.91 -35.47
CA ASP A 424 10.03 49.16 -36.06
C ASP A 424 10.44 48.21 -37.20
N GLU A 425 11.76 48.11 -37.48
CA GLU A 425 12.39 47.25 -38.49
C GLU A 425 11.80 47.39 -39.91
N ASP A 426 11.27 48.58 -40.24
CA ASP A 426 10.58 48.83 -41.52
C ASP A 426 11.55 49.06 -42.70
N GLY A 427 12.85 49.18 -42.40
CA GLY A 427 13.94 49.46 -43.33
C GLY A 427 14.25 50.96 -43.47
N THR A 428 13.56 51.83 -42.74
CA THR A 428 13.80 53.26 -42.60
C THR A 428 14.27 53.51 -41.17
N GLY A 429 15.50 54.00 -40.97
CA GLY A 429 15.98 54.23 -39.61
C GLY A 429 15.19 55.31 -38.87
N ASP A 430 15.14 55.21 -37.54
CA ASP A 430 14.49 56.16 -36.62
C ASP A 430 14.92 57.61 -36.87
N ALA A 431 16.15 57.79 -37.35
CA ALA A 431 16.74 59.09 -37.63
C ALA A 431 16.03 59.85 -38.78
N CYS A 432 15.32 59.14 -39.67
CA CYS A 432 14.68 59.69 -40.86
C CYS A 432 13.19 59.30 -41.03
N GLU A 433 12.60 58.66 -40.03
CA GLU A 433 11.23 58.14 -39.96
C GLU A 433 10.19 59.23 -39.57
N GLU A 434 8.94 59.15 -40.05
CA GLU A 434 7.86 60.14 -39.79
C GLU A 434 6.59 59.44 -39.25
N ALA A 435 6.25 59.69 -37.98
CA ALA A 435 5.19 59.05 -37.17
C ALA A 435 4.02 58.36 -37.91
N ALA A 436 3.95 57.04 -37.69
CA ALA A 436 2.98 56.06 -38.16
C ALA A 436 1.51 56.26 -37.67
N PRO A 437 0.52 55.69 -38.38
CA PRO A 437 -0.90 55.69 -37.98
C PRO A 437 -1.16 54.88 -36.70
N ASP A 438 -2.18 55.25 -35.91
CA ASP A 438 -2.63 54.59 -34.66
C ASP A 438 -4.17 54.48 -34.75
N SER A 439 -4.68 53.25 -34.91
CA SER A 439 -6.04 52.92 -35.34
C SER A 439 -7.03 52.78 -34.19
N ASP A 440 -6.57 52.43 -32.99
CA ASP A 440 -7.43 52.26 -31.81
C ASP A 440 -7.25 53.35 -30.73
N GLU A 441 -6.36 54.31 -31.01
CA GLU A 441 -6.09 55.51 -30.21
C GLU A 441 -5.55 55.20 -28.80
N ASP A 442 -4.80 54.12 -28.63
CA ASP A 442 -4.20 53.74 -27.35
C ASP A 442 -2.82 54.40 -27.10
N GLY A 443 -2.21 54.96 -28.14
CA GLY A 443 -0.94 55.66 -28.12
C GLY A 443 0.25 54.88 -28.67
N ILE A 444 0.04 53.67 -29.18
CA ILE A 444 0.99 52.84 -29.94
C ILE A 444 0.60 52.90 -31.43
N ALA A 445 1.59 52.86 -32.34
CA ALA A 445 1.30 52.95 -33.77
C ALA A 445 1.00 51.56 -34.36
N ASP A 446 0.13 51.49 -35.37
CA ASP A 446 -0.42 50.27 -35.98
C ASP A 446 0.61 49.22 -36.41
N ASP A 447 1.83 49.65 -36.73
CA ASP A 447 2.95 48.82 -37.15
C ASP A 447 3.71 48.18 -35.98
N VAL A 448 3.67 48.82 -34.81
CA VAL A 448 4.31 48.35 -33.56
C VAL A 448 3.31 47.95 -32.48
N ASP A 449 2.01 48.08 -32.76
CA ASP A 449 0.91 47.68 -31.89
C ASP A 449 0.63 46.19 -32.07
N ASN A 450 0.85 45.38 -31.04
CA ASN A 450 0.53 43.96 -31.06
C ASN A 450 -1.00 43.68 -30.97
N CYS A 451 -1.82 44.72 -30.81
CA CYS A 451 -3.27 44.68 -30.98
C CYS A 451 -3.82 45.91 -31.74
N PRO A 452 -3.53 46.09 -33.05
CA PRO A 452 -3.80 47.33 -33.82
C PRO A 452 -5.25 47.84 -33.87
N ASN A 453 -6.20 47.08 -33.33
CA ASN A 453 -7.61 47.43 -33.30
C ASN A 453 -8.24 47.31 -31.90
N THR A 454 -7.46 46.97 -30.88
CA THR A 454 -7.91 46.71 -29.51
C THR A 454 -6.95 47.34 -28.50
N ALA A 455 -7.33 48.53 -28.03
CA ALA A 455 -6.48 49.36 -27.18
C ALA A 455 -5.86 48.61 -25.98
N ASN A 456 -4.54 48.52 -25.97
CA ASN A 456 -3.70 47.82 -25.00
C ASN A 456 -2.37 48.57 -24.82
N ALA A 457 -2.44 49.78 -24.29
CA ALA A 457 -1.28 50.68 -24.15
C ALA A 457 -0.12 50.13 -23.28
N ASP A 458 -0.30 48.99 -22.60
CA ASP A 458 0.75 48.25 -21.90
C ASP A 458 1.50 47.24 -22.78
N GLN A 459 0.97 46.91 -23.96
CA GLN A 459 1.54 46.01 -24.96
C GLN A 459 1.97 44.67 -24.34
N ALA A 460 1.18 44.18 -23.38
CA ALA A 460 1.42 42.88 -22.78
C ALA A 460 1.24 41.79 -23.84
N ASP A 461 2.18 40.86 -23.86
CA ASP A 461 2.32 39.73 -24.77
C ASP A 461 3.00 38.64 -23.92
N SER A 462 2.20 37.82 -23.28
CA SER A 462 2.65 36.93 -22.21
C SER A 462 3.33 35.66 -22.74
N ASP A 463 3.09 35.28 -23.99
CA ASP A 463 3.67 34.11 -24.65
C ASP A 463 4.65 34.45 -25.81
N GLU A 464 4.85 35.75 -26.08
CA GLU A 464 5.80 36.32 -27.04
C GLU A 464 5.53 35.90 -28.50
N ASP A 465 4.25 35.75 -28.88
CA ASP A 465 3.84 35.32 -30.22
C ASP A 465 3.60 36.47 -31.22
N GLY A 466 3.58 37.71 -30.73
CA GLY A 466 3.37 38.92 -31.51
C GLY A 466 1.92 39.42 -31.56
N VAL A 467 0.99 38.76 -30.88
CA VAL A 467 -0.40 39.17 -30.64
C VAL A 467 -0.55 39.52 -29.17
N GLY A 468 -0.99 40.74 -28.86
CA GLY A 468 -1.06 41.15 -27.45
C GLY A 468 -2.17 40.45 -26.67
N ASP A 469 -1.96 40.23 -25.36
CA ASP A 469 -2.90 39.58 -24.42
C ASP A 469 -4.34 40.11 -24.52
N ALA A 470 -4.51 41.37 -24.92
CA ALA A 470 -5.79 42.04 -25.04
C ALA A 470 -6.64 41.58 -26.25
N CYS A 471 -5.99 41.04 -27.28
CA CYS A 471 -6.61 40.57 -28.52
C CYS A 471 -6.21 39.14 -28.91
N ASP A 472 -5.37 38.49 -28.11
CA ASP A 472 -4.96 37.11 -28.24
C ASP A 472 -6.06 36.14 -27.72
N ASN A 473 -6.41 35.15 -28.53
CA ASN A 473 -7.32 34.06 -28.17
C ASN A 473 -6.62 32.91 -27.39
N CYS A 474 -5.30 33.01 -27.18
CA CYS A 474 -4.45 32.11 -26.41
C CYS A 474 -3.31 32.82 -25.64
N PRO A 475 -3.60 33.71 -24.68
CA PRO A 475 -2.61 34.62 -24.06
C PRO A 475 -1.36 34.00 -23.43
N ASP A 476 -1.36 32.69 -23.20
CA ASP A 476 -0.25 31.98 -22.54
C ASP A 476 0.44 30.96 -23.49
N ASN A 477 -0.04 30.78 -24.73
CA ASN A 477 0.41 29.75 -25.68
C ASN A 477 0.58 30.26 -27.12
N ALA A 478 1.84 30.48 -27.53
CA ALA A 478 2.16 31.18 -28.77
C ALA A 478 1.45 30.63 -30.03
N ASN A 479 0.60 31.46 -30.64
CA ASN A 479 -0.19 31.13 -31.83
C ASN A 479 -0.41 32.34 -32.76
N PRO A 480 0.64 32.79 -33.49
CA PRO A 480 0.61 34.06 -34.23
C PRO A 480 -0.45 34.15 -35.34
N ASN A 481 -1.03 33.01 -35.73
CA ASN A 481 -2.09 32.90 -36.73
C ASN A 481 -3.51 33.04 -36.16
N GLN A 482 -3.67 32.96 -34.83
CA GLN A 482 -4.95 33.07 -34.11
C GLN A 482 -6.01 32.14 -34.73
N GLU A 483 -5.60 30.93 -35.11
CA GLU A 483 -6.53 29.90 -35.62
C GLU A 483 -7.47 29.48 -34.49
N ASP A 484 -8.75 29.41 -34.81
CA ASP A 484 -9.87 29.04 -33.93
C ASP A 484 -10.83 28.23 -34.83
N GLY A 485 -10.60 26.93 -34.87
CA GLY A 485 -11.19 25.99 -35.81
C GLY A 485 -12.68 25.74 -35.58
N ASP A 486 -13.15 25.91 -34.34
CA ASP A 486 -14.52 25.66 -33.93
C ASP A 486 -15.34 26.96 -33.66
N GLU A 487 -14.67 28.12 -33.73
CA GLU A 487 -15.19 29.47 -33.56
C GLU A 487 -15.74 29.77 -32.14
N ASP A 488 -15.18 29.17 -31.10
CA ASP A 488 -15.63 29.35 -29.71
C ASP A 488 -14.99 30.54 -28.98
N GLY A 489 -13.88 31.07 -29.50
CA GLY A 489 -13.13 32.21 -28.96
C GLY A 489 -11.87 31.85 -28.20
N THR A 490 -11.55 30.56 -28.06
CA THR A 490 -10.26 30.00 -27.62
C THR A 490 -9.49 29.58 -28.88
N GLY A 491 -8.19 29.85 -28.98
CA GLY A 491 -7.44 29.45 -30.17
C GLY A 491 -6.98 27.99 -30.13
N ASP A 492 -6.77 27.39 -31.30
CA ASP A 492 -6.34 25.99 -31.47
C ASP A 492 -5.05 25.63 -30.70
N ALA A 493 -4.24 26.62 -30.30
CA ALA A 493 -2.97 26.42 -29.61
C ALA A 493 -3.08 26.39 -28.07
N CYS A 494 -4.15 26.95 -27.52
CA CYS A 494 -4.47 26.94 -26.09
C CYS A 494 -5.78 26.19 -25.81
N GLU A 495 -6.49 25.75 -26.84
CA GLU A 495 -7.32 24.57 -26.73
C GLU A 495 -6.41 23.48 -26.14
N ALA A 496 -6.79 23.02 -24.95
CA ALA A 496 -6.19 21.82 -24.39
C ALA A 496 -6.31 20.75 -25.47
N ALA A 497 -5.17 20.13 -25.81
CA ALA A 497 -5.11 19.10 -26.84
C ALA A 497 -6.33 18.19 -26.69
N ASP A 498 -7.17 18.08 -27.71
CA ASP A 498 -8.31 17.17 -27.72
C ASP A 498 -7.87 16.00 -28.59
N ASP A 499 -7.12 15.07 -27.99
CA ASP A 499 -6.42 14.01 -28.71
C ASP A 499 -7.40 13.06 -29.44
N ASP A 500 -8.67 13.05 -29.04
CA ASP A 500 -9.70 12.20 -29.64
C ASP A 500 -10.79 12.94 -30.45
N GLY A 501 -10.79 14.26 -30.41
CA GLY A 501 -11.60 15.17 -31.23
C GLY A 501 -13.09 15.18 -30.85
N ASP A 502 -13.41 15.05 -29.56
CA ASP A 502 -14.78 14.98 -29.05
C ASP A 502 -15.38 16.32 -28.58
N GLY A 503 -14.54 17.36 -28.48
CA GLY A 503 -14.89 18.70 -28.03
C GLY A 503 -14.63 18.98 -26.54
N MET A 504 -13.90 18.11 -25.84
CA MET A 504 -13.36 18.33 -24.50
C MET A 504 -11.82 18.24 -24.56
N GLY A 505 -11.12 19.25 -24.04
CA GLY A 505 -9.66 19.21 -24.00
C GLY A 505 -9.14 18.18 -23.01
N ASN A 506 -7.99 17.56 -23.27
CA ASN A 506 -7.40 16.44 -22.54
C ASN A 506 -7.37 16.61 -21.00
N ASP A 507 -7.17 17.83 -20.50
CA ASP A 507 -7.12 18.11 -19.04
C ASP A 507 -8.51 18.11 -18.38
N GLU A 508 -9.56 18.24 -19.17
CA GLU A 508 -10.95 18.36 -18.78
C GLU A 508 -11.80 17.19 -19.27
N ASP A 509 -11.20 16.35 -20.13
CA ASP A 509 -11.74 15.13 -20.69
C ASP A 509 -11.47 13.95 -19.75
N ASN A 510 -12.53 13.29 -19.28
CA ASN A 510 -12.40 12.07 -18.48
C ASN A 510 -12.04 10.82 -19.31
N CYS A 511 -11.93 10.95 -20.63
CA CYS A 511 -11.39 9.97 -21.56
C CYS A 511 -10.48 10.59 -22.64
N PRO A 512 -9.30 11.14 -22.30
CA PRO A 512 -8.47 11.95 -23.21
C PRO A 512 -8.05 11.31 -24.54
N ASN A 513 -8.33 10.02 -24.78
CA ASN A 513 -7.97 9.30 -25.99
C ASN A 513 -9.15 8.54 -26.62
N VAL A 514 -10.37 8.66 -26.06
CA VAL A 514 -11.57 7.92 -26.51
C VAL A 514 -12.82 8.81 -26.49
N SER A 515 -13.14 9.34 -27.68
CA SER A 515 -14.22 10.29 -27.87
C SER A 515 -15.52 9.96 -27.15
N ASN A 516 -15.90 10.80 -26.20
CA ASN A 516 -17.09 10.76 -25.38
C ASN A 516 -17.66 12.17 -25.09
N PRO A 517 -18.23 12.87 -26.10
CA PRO A 517 -18.67 14.27 -25.99
C PRO A 517 -19.71 14.58 -24.89
N ASP A 518 -20.29 13.56 -24.25
CA ASP A 518 -21.22 13.71 -23.14
C ASP A 518 -20.58 13.62 -21.76
N GLN A 519 -19.27 13.30 -21.69
CA GLN A 519 -18.47 13.20 -20.48
C GLN A 519 -19.17 12.37 -19.40
N ALA A 520 -19.87 11.31 -19.82
CA ALA A 520 -20.56 10.44 -18.90
C ALA A 520 -19.55 9.76 -17.97
N ASP A 521 -19.88 9.69 -16.69
CA ASP A 521 -19.10 9.07 -15.62
C ASP A 521 -20.15 8.52 -14.63
N ALA A 522 -20.51 7.25 -14.80
CA ALA A 522 -21.67 6.67 -14.15
C ALA A 522 -21.42 6.31 -12.67
N ASP A 523 -20.19 5.99 -12.28
CA ASP A 523 -19.82 5.62 -10.91
C ASP A 523 -19.08 6.73 -10.14
N GLY A 524 -18.60 7.77 -10.82
CA GLY A 524 -18.03 8.97 -10.23
C GLY A 524 -16.57 8.85 -9.84
N ASP A 525 -15.80 8.00 -10.52
CA ASP A 525 -14.41 7.71 -10.18
C ASP A 525 -13.38 8.62 -10.88
N GLY A 526 -13.85 9.40 -11.86
CA GLY A 526 -13.04 10.34 -12.64
C GLY A 526 -12.61 9.84 -14.01
N ILE A 527 -12.90 8.59 -14.37
CA ILE A 527 -12.67 8.00 -15.69
C ILE A 527 -14.00 7.95 -16.44
N GLY A 528 -14.00 8.36 -17.70
CA GLY A 528 -15.22 8.45 -18.48
C GLY A 528 -15.74 7.09 -18.92
N ASP A 529 -17.06 6.97 -18.95
CA ASP A 529 -17.87 5.81 -19.37
C ASP A 529 -17.42 5.11 -20.67
N ALA A 530 -16.66 5.80 -21.53
CA ALA A 530 -16.22 5.34 -22.84
C ALA A 530 -14.83 4.68 -22.83
N CYS A 531 -13.98 5.05 -21.86
CA CYS A 531 -12.62 4.54 -21.67
C CYS A 531 -12.44 3.84 -20.32
N ASP A 532 -13.45 3.88 -19.46
CA ASP A 532 -13.49 3.20 -18.19
C ASP A 532 -13.66 1.68 -18.40
N ASN A 533 -12.68 0.92 -17.93
CA ASN A 533 -12.70 -0.54 -17.94
C ASN A 533 -13.68 -1.14 -16.92
N CYS A 534 -14.39 -0.30 -16.16
CA CYS A 534 -15.28 -0.68 -15.07
C CYS A 534 -16.54 0.15 -14.83
N LYS A 535 -16.95 1.00 -15.77
CA LYS A 535 -18.19 1.80 -15.94
C LYS A 535 -19.17 2.02 -14.77
N ASP A 536 -19.57 0.94 -14.09
CA ASP A 536 -20.57 0.97 -13.00
C ASP A 536 -19.93 0.81 -11.59
N THR A 537 -18.60 0.68 -11.47
CA THR A 537 -17.85 0.41 -10.22
C THR A 537 -16.54 1.20 -10.12
N ALA A 538 -16.55 2.24 -9.28
CA ALA A 538 -15.44 3.17 -9.17
C ALA A 538 -14.05 2.55 -8.93
N ASN A 539 -13.12 2.81 -9.84
CA ASN A 539 -11.73 2.33 -9.85
C ASN A 539 -10.80 3.31 -10.60
N PRO A 540 -10.40 4.41 -9.94
CA PRO A 540 -9.59 5.46 -10.56
C PRO A 540 -8.21 5.00 -11.08
N ASP A 541 -7.72 3.84 -10.64
CA ASP A 541 -6.44 3.28 -11.06
C ASP A 541 -6.52 2.48 -12.36
N GLN A 542 -7.73 2.17 -12.83
CA GLN A 542 -8.00 1.37 -14.03
C GLN A 542 -7.17 0.08 -14.07
N ALA A 543 -6.85 -0.49 -12.90
CA ALA A 543 -6.03 -1.68 -12.80
C ALA A 543 -6.66 -2.83 -13.60
N ASP A 544 -5.86 -3.52 -14.41
CA ASP A 544 -6.25 -4.69 -15.22
C ASP A 544 -5.06 -5.67 -15.22
N ALA A 545 -5.01 -6.51 -14.18
CA ALA A 545 -3.87 -7.35 -13.86
C ALA A 545 -3.60 -8.44 -14.92
N ASP A 546 -4.62 -8.85 -15.68
CA ASP A 546 -4.50 -9.88 -16.73
C ASP A 546 -4.61 -9.34 -18.17
N SER A 547 -4.84 -8.03 -18.31
CA SER A 547 -4.86 -7.25 -19.56
C SER A 547 -5.95 -7.70 -20.54
N ASP A 548 -7.12 -8.11 -20.04
CA ASP A 548 -8.24 -8.56 -20.85
C ASP A 548 -9.21 -7.45 -21.30
N GLY A 549 -9.07 -6.24 -20.72
CA GLY A 549 -9.84 -5.04 -21.04
C GLY A 549 -11.02 -4.74 -20.10
N GLU A 550 -11.26 -5.56 -19.08
CA GLU A 550 -12.15 -5.29 -17.93
C GLU A 550 -11.26 -5.05 -16.68
N GLY A 551 -11.52 -4.02 -15.88
CA GLY A 551 -10.62 -3.67 -14.76
C GLY A 551 -10.85 -4.51 -13.51
N ASP A 552 -9.83 -4.74 -12.69
CA ASP A 552 -9.82 -5.56 -11.46
C ASP A 552 -11.02 -5.30 -10.51
N ALA A 553 -11.56 -4.08 -10.50
CA ALA A 553 -12.63 -3.65 -9.59
C ALA A 553 -14.04 -4.09 -10.01
N CYS A 554 -14.30 -4.18 -11.31
CA CYS A 554 -15.55 -4.66 -11.92
C CYS A 554 -15.36 -6.03 -12.58
N GLU A 555 -14.10 -6.45 -12.74
CA GLU A 555 -13.63 -7.81 -12.77
C GLU A 555 -14.06 -8.45 -11.44
N ASN A 556 -15.35 -8.77 -11.39
CA ASN A 556 -15.68 -10.10 -10.96
C ASN A 556 -14.74 -11.00 -11.75
N THR A 557 -13.97 -11.85 -11.08
CA THR A 557 -13.34 -13.04 -11.65
C THR A 557 -14.38 -13.80 -12.49
N GLY A 558 -14.58 -13.33 -13.73
CA GLY A 558 -15.92 -13.16 -14.30
C GLY A 558 -15.94 -13.50 -15.78
N ASN A 559 -15.04 -14.39 -16.18
CA ASN A 559 -15.65 -15.64 -16.58
C ASN A 559 -16.42 -16.16 -15.36
N PRO A 560 -17.74 -16.46 -15.43
CA PRO A 560 -18.48 -17.04 -14.31
C PRO A 560 -17.96 -18.43 -13.83
N GLY A 561 -16.72 -18.78 -14.19
CA GLY A 561 -16.20 -20.09 -14.43
C GLY A 561 -14.79 -20.38 -13.88
N ASP A 562 -14.09 -19.44 -13.21
CA ASP A 562 -12.68 -19.68 -12.82
C ASP A 562 -12.41 -19.77 -11.31
N GLY A 563 -13.33 -19.33 -10.46
CA GLY A 563 -13.24 -19.48 -9.00
C GLY A 563 -12.11 -18.67 -8.34
N GLY A 564 -12.11 -18.61 -7.01
CA GLY A 564 -11.20 -17.74 -6.24
C GLY A 564 -10.86 -18.27 -4.84
N SER A 565 -10.55 -17.40 -3.88
CA SER A 565 -10.33 -17.80 -2.48
C SER A 565 -11.66 -18.01 -1.75
N LEU A 566 -11.80 -19.11 -1.01
CA LEU A 566 -12.95 -19.36 -0.14
C LEU A 566 -12.68 -18.80 1.25
N THR A 567 -13.46 -17.80 1.63
CA THR A 567 -13.56 -17.34 3.01
C THR A 567 -14.47 -18.26 3.82
N ASN A 568 -14.00 -18.72 4.98
CA ASN A 568 -14.73 -19.58 5.90
C ASN A 568 -16.00 -18.89 6.43
N GLY A 569 -17.18 -19.49 6.19
CA GLY A 569 -18.48 -18.94 6.56
C GLY A 569 -19.08 -17.95 5.57
N ALA A 570 -18.38 -17.59 4.50
CA ALA A 570 -18.92 -16.70 3.47
C ALA A 570 -19.69 -17.46 2.38
N ASN A 571 -20.56 -16.71 1.69
CA ASN A 571 -21.32 -17.16 0.53
C ASN A 571 -20.57 -16.82 -0.75
N HIS A 572 -20.18 -17.84 -1.52
CA HIS A 572 -19.51 -17.67 -2.80
C HIS A 572 -20.46 -18.05 -3.92
N THR A 573 -20.59 -17.24 -4.97
CA THR A 573 -21.49 -17.52 -6.10
C THR A 573 -20.72 -17.61 -7.40
N GLY A 574 -21.25 -18.34 -8.38
CA GLY A 574 -20.69 -18.43 -9.73
C GLY A 574 -21.68 -19.05 -10.71
N GLU A 575 -21.31 -19.20 -11.99
CA GLU A 575 -22.14 -19.84 -13.01
C GLU A 575 -21.33 -20.86 -13.82
N ILE A 576 -21.75 -22.12 -13.76
CA ILE A 576 -21.16 -23.15 -14.61
C ILE A 576 -21.82 -23.10 -15.99
N ILE A 577 -21.08 -22.78 -17.05
CA ILE A 577 -21.49 -23.02 -18.43
C ILE A 577 -21.19 -24.47 -18.87
N LEU A 578 -21.73 -24.87 -20.02
CA LEU A 578 -21.67 -26.29 -20.42
C LEU A 578 -20.24 -26.75 -20.71
N GLY A 579 -19.71 -27.59 -19.83
CA GLY A 579 -18.38 -28.20 -19.96
C GLY A 579 -17.28 -27.51 -19.14
N GLU A 580 -17.63 -26.43 -18.44
CA GLU A 580 -16.76 -25.65 -17.57
C GLU A 580 -16.56 -26.28 -16.19
N LEU A 581 -15.49 -25.85 -15.51
CA LEU A 581 -15.15 -26.16 -14.13
C LEU A 581 -14.47 -24.95 -13.50
N ASP A 582 -14.92 -24.55 -12.32
CA ASP A 582 -14.34 -23.42 -11.60
C ASP A 582 -13.44 -23.94 -10.48
N THR A 583 -12.39 -23.20 -10.15
CA THR A 583 -11.41 -23.63 -9.16
C THR A 583 -11.31 -22.63 -8.03
N TRP A 584 -11.70 -23.05 -6.85
CA TRP A 584 -11.54 -22.27 -5.63
C TRP A 584 -10.37 -22.78 -4.78
N SER A 585 -9.91 -21.99 -3.82
CA SER A 585 -8.84 -22.39 -2.89
C SER A 585 -9.04 -21.89 -1.47
N PHE A 586 -8.46 -22.57 -0.49
CA PHE A 586 -8.39 -22.13 0.91
C PHE A 586 -7.21 -22.82 1.61
N THR A 587 -6.70 -22.27 2.70
CA THR A 587 -5.67 -22.91 3.52
C THR A 587 -6.29 -23.70 4.66
N ALA A 588 -5.70 -24.85 4.99
CA ALA A 588 -6.10 -25.63 6.16
C ALA A 588 -4.89 -26.32 6.77
N ASP A 589 -4.93 -26.52 8.08
CA ASP A 589 -3.95 -27.26 8.85
C ASP A 589 -4.25 -28.76 8.87
N GLN A 590 -3.20 -29.56 9.12
CA GLN A 590 -3.39 -31.00 9.32
C GLN A 590 -4.33 -31.26 10.51
N GLY A 591 -5.40 -32.01 10.25
CA GLY A 591 -6.43 -32.35 11.23
C GLY A 591 -7.70 -31.50 11.14
N ASP A 592 -7.70 -30.46 10.31
CA ASP A 592 -8.87 -29.59 10.18
C ASP A 592 -10.08 -30.31 9.59
N PHE A 593 -11.25 -29.93 10.08
CA PHE A 593 -12.54 -30.34 9.54
C PHE A 593 -12.94 -29.42 8.40
N ILE A 594 -13.34 -30.00 7.26
CA ILE A 594 -13.76 -29.27 6.06
C ILE A 594 -15.14 -29.77 5.62
N HIS A 595 -16.07 -28.84 5.45
CA HIS A 595 -17.41 -29.09 4.95
C HIS A 595 -17.78 -28.08 3.87
N LEU A 596 -18.02 -28.58 2.67
CA LEU A 596 -18.39 -27.79 1.51
C LEU A 596 -19.80 -28.15 1.05
N THR A 597 -20.62 -27.15 0.76
CA THR A 597 -21.91 -27.32 0.09
C THR A 597 -21.95 -26.49 -1.18
N MET A 598 -22.57 -27.03 -2.22
CA MET A 598 -22.81 -26.31 -3.47
C MET A 598 -24.26 -26.56 -3.89
N ALA A 599 -25.05 -25.50 -4.00
CA ALA A 599 -26.43 -25.56 -4.45
C ALA A 599 -26.63 -24.77 -5.74
N GLN A 600 -27.51 -25.31 -6.59
CA GLN A 600 -28.00 -24.63 -7.77
C GLN A 600 -28.93 -23.48 -7.37
N THR A 601 -28.64 -22.27 -7.86
CA THR A 601 -29.48 -21.07 -7.68
C THR A 601 -30.31 -20.76 -8.92
N SER A 602 -29.83 -21.11 -10.12
CA SER A 602 -30.59 -20.95 -11.37
C SER A 602 -30.25 -22.03 -12.44
N GLY A 603 -30.84 -21.94 -13.63
CA GLY A 603 -30.56 -22.85 -14.74
C GLY A 603 -31.02 -24.31 -14.52
N ASN A 604 -30.18 -25.27 -14.93
CA ASN A 604 -30.41 -26.70 -14.74
C ASN A 604 -29.21 -27.45 -14.13
N LEU A 605 -28.29 -26.70 -13.50
CA LEU A 605 -27.04 -27.20 -12.96
C LEU A 605 -27.26 -28.39 -12.03
N ARG A 606 -26.41 -29.41 -12.19
CA ARG A 606 -26.28 -30.53 -11.27
C ARG A 606 -24.93 -30.42 -10.57
N PRO A 607 -24.86 -29.85 -9.35
CA PRO A 607 -23.60 -29.55 -8.69
C PRO A 607 -22.67 -30.75 -8.53
N LEU A 608 -21.37 -30.51 -8.73
CA LEU A 608 -20.26 -31.41 -8.51
C LEU A 608 -19.17 -30.63 -7.76
N ILE A 609 -18.64 -31.20 -6.68
CA ILE A 609 -17.49 -30.65 -5.94
C ILE A 609 -16.38 -31.70 -5.91
N ARG A 610 -15.12 -31.25 -6.04
CA ARG A 610 -13.91 -32.05 -5.86
C ARG A 610 -12.93 -31.28 -4.98
N LEU A 611 -12.45 -31.92 -3.92
CA LEU A 611 -11.45 -31.36 -3.03
C LEU A 611 -10.10 -32.02 -3.30
N LEU A 612 -9.08 -31.21 -3.58
CA LEU A 612 -7.71 -31.62 -3.82
C LEU A 612 -6.81 -31.15 -2.68
N SER A 613 -5.84 -31.97 -2.30
CA SER A 613 -4.79 -31.62 -1.34
C SER A 613 -3.82 -30.58 -1.92
N PRO A 614 -2.96 -29.98 -1.08
CA PRO A 614 -1.88 -29.09 -1.53
C PRO A 614 -0.93 -29.74 -2.56
N SER A 615 -0.70 -31.05 -2.46
CA SER A 615 0.10 -31.79 -3.45
C SER A 615 -0.64 -32.12 -4.75
N GLY A 616 -1.90 -31.70 -4.89
CA GLY A 616 -2.77 -31.99 -6.03
C GLY A 616 -3.43 -33.39 -6.01
N GLU A 617 -3.42 -34.09 -4.87
CA GLU A 617 -4.12 -35.37 -4.74
C GLU A 617 -5.63 -35.13 -4.59
N LEU A 618 -6.47 -35.78 -5.40
CA LEU A 618 -7.92 -35.75 -5.20
C LEU A 618 -8.29 -36.52 -3.91
N LEU A 619 -8.77 -35.79 -2.91
CA LEU A 619 -9.15 -36.34 -1.61
C LEU A 619 -10.59 -36.85 -1.62
N VAL A 620 -11.53 -36.01 -2.04
CA VAL A 620 -12.97 -36.31 -2.04
C VAL A 620 -13.62 -35.74 -3.29
N SER A 621 -14.64 -36.44 -3.82
CA SER A 621 -15.50 -35.93 -4.87
C SER A 621 -16.96 -36.25 -4.55
N ALA A 622 -17.83 -35.24 -4.68
CA ALA A 622 -19.25 -35.34 -4.38
C ALA A 622 -20.08 -34.78 -5.55
N GLY A 623 -21.09 -35.55 -5.97
CA GLY A 623 -22.03 -35.15 -7.03
C GLY A 623 -23.01 -36.29 -7.29
N ASN A 624 -24.31 -36.04 -7.09
CA ASN A 624 -25.36 -37.07 -7.15
C ASN A 624 -26.41 -36.82 -8.25
N GLY A 625 -26.20 -35.79 -9.08
CA GLY A 625 -27.16 -35.37 -10.10
C GLY A 625 -28.37 -34.63 -9.54
N GLY A 626 -28.41 -34.26 -8.26
CA GLY A 626 -29.43 -33.39 -7.67
C GLY A 626 -29.16 -31.91 -7.96
N THR A 627 -29.93 -31.03 -7.31
CA THR A 627 -29.76 -29.56 -7.35
C THR A 627 -28.78 -29.05 -6.28
N ILE A 628 -28.15 -29.97 -5.55
CA ILE A 628 -27.21 -29.69 -4.47
C ILE A 628 -26.25 -30.87 -4.31
N THR A 629 -25.03 -30.58 -3.91
CA THR A 629 -24.10 -31.57 -3.37
C THR A 629 -23.40 -31.07 -2.10
N GLU A 630 -22.96 -32.00 -1.27
CA GLU A 630 -22.31 -31.79 0.03
C GLU A 630 -21.06 -32.67 0.05
N LEU A 631 -19.94 -32.12 0.51
CA LEU A 631 -18.66 -32.80 0.64
C LEU A 631 -18.13 -32.57 2.06
N LEU A 632 -17.75 -33.65 2.73
CA LEU A 632 -17.14 -33.58 4.06
C LEU A 632 -15.79 -34.30 4.06
N LEU A 633 -14.80 -33.65 4.65
CA LEU A 633 -13.51 -34.24 5.00
C LEU A 633 -13.31 -34.02 6.51
N ALA A 634 -13.28 -35.12 7.26
CA ALA A 634 -13.22 -35.04 8.72
C ALA A 634 -11.87 -34.60 9.26
N ASP A 635 -10.79 -34.97 8.56
CA ASP A 635 -9.41 -34.67 8.94
C ASP A 635 -8.62 -34.30 7.67
N ALA A 636 -8.18 -33.05 7.57
CA ALA A 636 -7.29 -32.60 6.51
C ALA A 636 -5.92 -33.33 6.64
N PRO A 637 -5.43 -34.01 5.60
CA PRO A 637 -4.26 -34.87 5.74
C PRO A 637 -2.92 -34.15 5.96
N VAL A 638 -2.77 -32.91 5.48
CA VAL A 638 -1.53 -32.13 5.52
C VAL A 638 -1.86 -30.64 5.59
N THR A 639 -1.01 -29.84 6.26
CA THR A 639 -1.13 -28.38 6.21
C THR A 639 -0.80 -27.85 4.81
N GLY A 640 -1.58 -26.86 4.33
CA GLY A 640 -1.29 -26.08 3.13
C GLY A 640 -2.53 -25.60 2.39
N THR A 641 -2.37 -25.16 1.14
CA THR A 641 -3.46 -24.66 0.29
C THR A 641 -4.21 -25.79 -0.42
N TYR A 642 -5.47 -25.97 -0.10
CA TYR A 642 -6.39 -26.91 -0.74
C TYR A 642 -7.07 -26.25 -1.94
N ARG A 643 -7.42 -27.06 -2.94
CA ARG A 643 -8.17 -26.61 -4.13
C ARG A 643 -9.52 -27.30 -4.22
N VAL A 644 -10.57 -26.53 -4.51
CA VAL A 644 -11.94 -26.98 -4.67
C VAL A 644 -12.35 -26.77 -6.12
N ILE A 645 -12.47 -27.85 -6.89
CA ILE A 645 -12.98 -27.78 -8.25
C ILE A 645 -14.49 -28.01 -8.20
N VAL A 646 -15.26 -27.04 -8.69
CA VAL A 646 -16.71 -27.12 -8.82
C VAL A 646 -17.12 -27.25 -10.29
N GLY A 647 -18.36 -27.69 -10.54
CA GLY A 647 -18.84 -27.86 -11.90
C GLY A 647 -20.13 -28.66 -12.01
N ALA A 648 -20.36 -29.18 -13.22
CA ALA A 648 -21.55 -29.95 -13.55
C ALA A 648 -21.32 -31.47 -13.52
N TRP A 649 -22.22 -32.20 -12.86
CA TRP A 649 -22.21 -33.67 -12.85
C TRP A 649 -22.39 -34.22 -14.28
N GLY A 650 -21.39 -34.94 -14.74
CA GLY A 650 -21.34 -35.49 -16.11
C GLY A 650 -21.20 -34.42 -17.20
N ALA A 651 -20.81 -33.19 -16.85
CA ALA A 651 -20.59 -32.07 -17.78
C ALA A 651 -21.77 -31.83 -18.73
N SER A 652 -22.99 -31.95 -18.21
CA SER A 652 -24.22 -32.04 -19.03
C SER A 652 -25.30 -31.02 -18.66
N SER A 653 -24.99 -30.10 -17.75
CA SER A 653 -25.90 -29.09 -17.21
C SER A 653 -25.13 -27.79 -16.99
N SER A 654 -25.85 -26.68 -16.93
CA SER A 654 -25.30 -25.33 -16.70
C SER A 654 -26.24 -24.50 -15.82
N GLY A 655 -25.72 -23.41 -15.26
CA GLY A 655 -26.47 -22.44 -14.45
C GLY A 655 -25.69 -21.99 -13.22
N GLU A 656 -26.29 -21.06 -12.48
CA GLU A 656 -25.68 -20.46 -11.31
C GLU A 656 -25.68 -21.38 -10.09
N TYR A 657 -24.71 -21.15 -9.21
CA TYR A 657 -24.56 -21.84 -7.94
C TYR A 657 -24.19 -20.90 -6.79
N ALA A 658 -24.42 -21.40 -5.58
CA ALA A 658 -23.84 -20.89 -4.34
C ALA A 658 -22.99 -22.01 -3.70
N LEU A 659 -21.74 -21.69 -3.37
CA LEU A 659 -20.72 -22.52 -2.74
C LEU A 659 -20.42 -21.96 -1.35
N ARG A 660 -20.37 -22.84 -0.34
CA ARG A 660 -20.14 -22.46 1.06
C ARG A 660 -19.11 -23.37 1.69
N LEU A 661 -18.23 -22.78 2.51
CA LEU A 661 -17.18 -23.46 3.26
C LEU A 661 -17.44 -23.30 4.76
N ALA A 662 -17.51 -24.42 5.46
CA ALA A 662 -17.27 -24.50 6.90
C ALA A 662 -15.96 -25.22 7.16
N HIS A 663 -15.03 -24.50 7.77
CA HIS A 663 -13.69 -24.92 8.12
C HIS A 663 -13.48 -24.69 9.62
N ALA A 664 -13.02 -25.73 10.32
CA ALA A 664 -12.80 -25.67 11.76
C ALA A 664 -11.48 -26.39 12.13
N PRO A 665 -10.71 -25.88 13.11
CA PRO A 665 -11.13 -24.95 14.17
C PRO A 665 -11.00 -23.46 13.85
N GLU A 666 -10.60 -23.10 12.62
CA GLU A 666 -10.44 -21.72 12.15
C GLU A 666 -11.62 -20.79 12.47
N GLU A 667 -11.36 -19.49 12.56
CA GLU A 667 -12.41 -18.48 12.68
C GLU A 667 -13.24 -18.39 11.39
N PHE A 668 -14.52 -18.00 11.54
CA PHE A 668 -15.45 -17.86 10.43
C PHE A 668 -16.04 -16.46 10.46
N VAL A 669 -16.40 -15.96 9.28
CA VAL A 669 -17.19 -14.74 9.13
C VAL A 669 -18.67 -15.08 9.07
N VAL A 670 -19.51 -14.15 9.49
CA VAL A 670 -20.96 -14.21 9.29
C VAL A 670 -21.33 -13.07 8.34
N PRO A 671 -21.64 -13.35 7.06
CA PRO A 671 -22.10 -12.34 6.12
C PRO A 671 -23.31 -11.57 6.66
N SER A 672 -23.48 -10.32 6.24
CA SER A 672 -24.55 -9.43 6.73
C SER A 672 -25.97 -9.93 6.45
N ASN A 673 -26.12 -10.85 5.50
CA ASN A 673 -27.37 -11.48 5.09
C ASN A 673 -27.44 -12.98 5.48
N ASP A 674 -26.57 -13.43 6.37
CA ASP A 674 -26.48 -14.83 6.79
C ASP A 674 -26.58 -14.96 8.32
N GLU A 675 -26.85 -16.17 8.80
CA GLU A 675 -27.04 -16.46 10.21
C GLU A 675 -25.87 -17.25 10.82
N GLY A 676 -25.55 -16.92 12.07
CA GLY A 676 -24.42 -17.52 12.75
C GLY A 676 -23.92 -16.69 13.93
N GLY A 677 -22.71 -17.02 14.38
CA GLY A 677 -21.99 -16.28 15.42
C GLY A 677 -22.02 -16.97 16.79
N GLU A 678 -21.88 -16.21 17.87
CA GLU A 678 -21.76 -16.78 19.21
C GLU A 678 -23.10 -17.25 19.79
N LEU A 679 -23.13 -18.46 20.34
CA LEU A 679 -24.26 -18.99 21.10
C LEU A 679 -24.16 -18.54 22.56
N THR A 680 -25.24 -17.98 23.05
CA THR A 680 -25.45 -17.71 24.47
C THR A 680 -26.09 -18.93 25.15
N ASN A 681 -25.53 -19.37 26.29
CA ASN A 681 -26.13 -20.44 27.09
C ASN A 681 -27.56 -20.06 27.56
N GLY A 682 -28.56 -20.81 27.12
CA GLY A 682 -29.99 -20.55 27.35
C GLY A 682 -30.63 -19.59 26.36
N GLY A 683 -29.88 -19.04 25.41
CA GLY A 683 -30.40 -18.17 24.35
C GLY A 683 -31.19 -18.92 23.28
N ASN A 684 -32.08 -18.16 22.60
CA ASN A 684 -32.79 -18.60 21.40
C ASN A 684 -32.11 -17.98 20.17
N HIS A 685 -31.45 -18.82 19.36
CA HIS A 685 -30.71 -18.38 18.18
C HIS A 685 -31.52 -18.75 16.95
N LEU A 686 -32.09 -17.74 16.30
CA LEU A 686 -32.93 -17.91 15.11
C LEU A 686 -32.03 -17.98 13.89
N GLY A 687 -32.40 -18.80 12.91
CA GLY A 687 -31.74 -18.83 11.60
C GLY A 687 -32.63 -19.41 10.51
N GLN A 688 -32.18 -19.28 9.28
CA GLN A 688 -32.81 -19.80 8.08
C GLN A 688 -31.82 -20.65 7.31
N ILE A 689 -32.30 -21.78 6.76
CA ILE A 689 -31.50 -22.60 5.86
C ILE A 689 -32.13 -22.56 4.47
N PRO A 690 -31.69 -21.63 3.60
CA PRO A 690 -31.81 -21.73 2.16
C PRO A 690 -31.27 -23.05 1.58
N LEU A 691 -31.50 -23.26 0.28
CA LEU A 691 -31.05 -24.48 -0.38
C LEU A 691 -29.52 -24.50 -0.45
N GLY A 692 -28.89 -25.51 0.15
CA GLY A 692 -27.43 -25.62 0.23
C GLY A 692 -26.75 -24.73 1.24
N ASP A 693 -27.52 -24.10 2.11
CA ASP A 693 -26.96 -23.38 3.24
C ASP A 693 -26.26 -24.26 4.28
N LEU A 694 -25.32 -23.63 4.95
CA LEU A 694 -24.76 -24.04 6.22
C LEU A 694 -24.54 -22.79 7.08
N ASP A 695 -24.89 -22.89 8.35
CA ASP A 695 -24.70 -21.80 9.31
C ASP A 695 -23.65 -22.23 10.32
N GLN A 696 -22.77 -21.31 10.70
CA GLN A 696 -21.71 -21.56 11.66
C GLN A 696 -21.96 -20.78 12.94
N TRP A 697 -21.96 -21.50 14.05
CA TRP A 697 -22.07 -20.93 15.38
C TRP A 697 -20.88 -21.32 16.26
N SER A 698 -20.59 -20.55 17.29
CA SER A 698 -19.50 -20.82 18.23
C SER A 698 -19.94 -20.69 19.69
N PHE A 699 -19.24 -21.36 20.60
CA PHE A 699 -19.32 -21.09 22.04
C PHE A 699 -18.08 -21.62 22.74
N THR A 700 -17.74 -21.08 23.90
CA THR A 700 -16.62 -21.57 24.71
C THR A 700 -17.10 -22.59 25.74
N ALA A 701 -16.35 -23.67 25.94
CA ALA A 701 -16.58 -24.62 27.03
C ALA A 701 -15.26 -25.07 27.64
N ASP A 702 -15.32 -25.41 28.93
CA ASP A 702 -14.21 -26.03 29.64
C ASP A 702 -14.26 -27.57 29.55
N VAL A 703 -13.09 -28.21 29.62
CA VAL A 703 -13.00 -29.66 29.67
C VAL A 703 -13.86 -30.24 30.80
N GLY A 704 -14.67 -31.23 30.48
CA GLY A 704 -15.61 -31.87 31.41
C GLY A 704 -16.95 -31.16 31.55
N GLU A 705 -17.18 -30.03 30.90
CA GLU A 705 -18.51 -29.40 30.93
C GLU A 705 -19.56 -30.20 30.16
N PHE A 706 -20.81 -30.11 30.63
CA PHE A 706 -21.96 -30.69 29.96
C PHE A 706 -22.45 -29.74 28.86
N ILE A 707 -22.71 -30.28 27.67
CA ILE A 707 -23.22 -29.54 26.51
C ILE A 707 -24.45 -30.26 25.96
N HIS A 708 -25.56 -29.53 25.81
CA HIS A 708 -26.77 -30.00 25.11
C HIS A 708 -27.18 -28.97 24.06
N LEU A 709 -27.06 -29.35 22.80
CA LEU A 709 -27.53 -28.58 21.66
C LEU A 709 -28.86 -29.15 21.20
N SER A 710 -29.84 -28.28 20.95
CA SER A 710 -31.13 -28.66 20.42
C SER A 710 -31.57 -27.67 19.35
N ILE A 711 -32.11 -28.20 18.26
CA ILE A 711 -32.55 -27.41 17.13
C ILE A 711 -33.90 -27.93 16.64
N GLY A 712 -34.79 -26.99 16.30
CA GLY A 712 -36.11 -27.30 15.80
C GLY A 712 -36.54 -26.37 14.69
N ASN A 713 -37.20 -26.95 13.70
CA ASN A 713 -37.83 -26.22 12.61
C ASN A 713 -39.02 -25.39 13.11
N THR A 714 -39.09 -24.13 12.66
CA THR A 714 -40.19 -23.21 12.96
C THR A 714 -41.08 -22.94 11.75
N SER A 715 -40.53 -23.01 10.54
CA SER A 715 -41.28 -22.87 9.29
C SER A 715 -40.60 -23.60 8.12
N GLY A 716 -41.36 -23.96 7.08
CA GLY A 716 -40.84 -24.73 5.96
C GLY A 716 -40.78 -26.24 6.22
N GLU A 717 -39.83 -26.94 5.58
CA GLU A 717 -39.63 -28.38 5.74
C GLU A 717 -38.20 -28.73 6.18
N PHE A 718 -37.47 -27.77 6.76
CA PHE A 718 -36.08 -27.94 7.17
C PHE A 718 -35.90 -29.13 8.13
N ARG A 719 -34.94 -30.00 7.80
CA ARG A 719 -34.58 -31.20 8.55
C ARG A 719 -33.14 -31.03 9.05
N PRO A 720 -32.93 -30.59 10.31
CA PRO A 720 -31.61 -30.20 10.77
C PRO A 720 -30.63 -31.37 10.92
N ILE A 721 -29.38 -31.08 10.57
CA ILE A 721 -28.17 -31.75 11.05
C ILE A 721 -27.38 -30.72 11.85
N ILE A 722 -26.89 -31.11 13.02
CA ILE A 722 -25.93 -30.32 13.80
C ILE A 722 -24.66 -31.13 14.00
N ARG A 723 -23.50 -30.50 13.75
CA ARG A 723 -22.17 -31.06 13.99
C ARG A 723 -21.45 -30.19 15.01
N LEU A 724 -20.89 -30.82 16.03
CA LEU A 724 -20.08 -30.15 17.04
C LEU A 724 -18.62 -30.48 16.80
N ILE A 725 -17.82 -29.46 16.54
CA ILE A 725 -16.38 -29.55 16.32
C ILE A 725 -15.67 -28.97 17.54
N SER A 726 -14.64 -29.66 18.00
CA SER A 726 -13.85 -29.24 19.16
C SER A 726 -12.86 -28.13 18.80
N PRO A 727 -12.30 -27.43 19.81
CA PRO A 727 -11.23 -26.45 19.61
C PRO A 727 -9.97 -27.02 18.92
N SER A 728 -9.78 -28.35 18.93
CA SER A 728 -8.67 -29.02 18.24
C SER A 728 -9.01 -29.45 16.80
N GLY A 729 -10.19 -29.10 16.28
CA GLY A 729 -10.66 -29.51 14.96
C GLY A 729 -11.40 -30.85 14.93
N ASP A 730 -11.33 -31.66 16.00
CA ASP A 730 -11.99 -32.97 16.02
C ASP A 730 -13.52 -32.87 16.01
N VAL A 731 -14.18 -33.68 15.18
CA VAL A 731 -15.65 -33.86 15.25
C VAL A 731 -16.02 -34.59 16.54
N VAL A 732 -16.57 -33.85 17.51
CA VAL A 732 -17.01 -34.38 18.81
C VAL A 732 -18.21 -35.29 18.61
N ASN A 733 -19.21 -34.81 17.87
CA ASN A 733 -20.46 -35.51 17.64
C ASN A 733 -21.23 -34.90 16.44
N SER A 734 -22.11 -35.69 15.83
CA SER A 734 -22.99 -35.27 14.73
C SER A 734 -24.38 -35.86 14.95
N ALA A 735 -25.42 -35.02 14.90
CA ALA A 735 -26.81 -35.44 15.14
C ALA A 735 -27.73 -34.98 14.00
N GLY A 736 -28.54 -35.90 13.52
CA GLY A 736 -29.55 -35.68 12.49
C GLY A 736 -30.24 -37.00 12.18
N ASN A 737 -31.55 -37.00 12.00
CA ASN A 737 -32.32 -38.23 11.74
C ASN A 737 -33.37 -38.07 10.63
N GLY A 738 -33.27 -36.97 9.87
CA GLY A 738 -34.26 -36.58 8.87
C GLY A 738 -35.59 -36.12 9.47
N GLY A 739 -35.71 -35.93 10.78
CA GLY A 739 -36.85 -35.27 11.43
C GLY A 739 -36.81 -33.76 11.29
N LEU A 740 -37.87 -33.08 11.75
CA LEU A 740 -37.95 -31.60 11.78
C LEU A 740 -37.24 -30.98 13.00
N SER A 741 -36.51 -31.80 13.76
CA SER A 741 -35.73 -31.41 14.93
C SER A 741 -34.65 -32.44 15.19
N THR A 742 -33.57 -32.02 15.83
CA THR A 742 -32.56 -32.94 16.35
C THR A 742 -31.95 -32.38 17.61
N GLU A 743 -31.41 -33.25 18.45
CA GLU A 743 -30.70 -32.86 19.67
C GLU A 743 -29.42 -33.67 19.81
N MET A 744 -28.46 -33.09 20.51
CA MET A 744 -27.15 -33.68 20.79
C MET A 744 -26.78 -33.39 22.24
N VAL A 745 -26.28 -34.42 22.93
CA VAL A 745 -25.80 -34.31 24.31
C VAL A 745 -24.37 -34.82 24.38
N VAL A 746 -23.47 -33.98 24.87
CA VAL A 746 -22.09 -34.31 25.23
C VAL A 746 -21.98 -34.19 26.74
N TYR A 747 -21.68 -35.31 27.39
CA TYR A 747 -21.66 -35.39 28.86
C TYR A 747 -20.42 -34.75 29.46
N ASP A 748 -19.30 -34.83 28.75
CA ASP A 748 -18.00 -34.31 29.16
C ASP A 748 -17.35 -33.71 27.92
N ALA A 749 -17.19 -32.38 27.87
CA ALA A 749 -16.47 -31.71 26.81
C ALA A 749 -15.00 -32.20 26.78
N PRO A 750 -14.46 -32.65 25.63
CA PRO A 750 -13.15 -33.30 25.58
C PRO A 750 -11.97 -32.33 25.80
N THR A 751 -12.11 -31.07 25.42
CA THR A 751 -11.07 -30.03 25.47
C THR A 751 -11.65 -28.69 25.92
N SER A 752 -10.85 -27.84 26.57
CA SER A 752 -11.23 -26.44 26.81
C SER A 752 -11.00 -25.60 25.56
N GLY A 753 -11.86 -24.61 25.31
CA GLY A 753 -11.70 -23.61 24.24
C GLY A 753 -13.00 -23.36 23.48
N THR A 754 -12.88 -22.81 22.27
CA THR A 754 -14.02 -22.48 21.41
C THR A 754 -14.45 -23.66 20.55
N TYR A 755 -15.68 -24.11 20.75
CA TYR A 755 -16.34 -25.13 19.93
C TYR A 755 -17.03 -24.47 18.75
N ARG A 756 -17.12 -25.19 17.62
CA ARG A 756 -17.90 -24.80 16.45
C ARG A 756 -19.13 -25.69 16.32
N VAL A 757 -20.27 -25.10 16.01
CA VAL A 757 -21.53 -25.78 15.71
C VAL A 757 -21.90 -25.47 14.28
N ILE A 758 -21.86 -26.48 13.42
CA ILE A 758 -22.27 -26.35 12.02
C ILE A 758 -23.68 -26.89 11.89
N VAL A 759 -24.60 -26.01 11.49
CA VAL A 759 -26.00 -26.34 11.19
C VAL A 759 -26.11 -26.55 9.69
N SER A 760 -26.67 -27.68 9.26
CA SER A 760 -26.96 -27.91 7.85
C SER A 760 -28.22 -28.76 7.66
N SER A 761 -28.63 -28.95 6.41
CA SER A 761 -29.85 -29.67 6.05
C SER A 761 -29.60 -31.16 5.78
N TRP A 762 -30.53 -32.04 6.19
CA TRP A 762 -30.44 -33.47 5.93
C TRP A 762 -30.51 -33.78 4.43
N GLY A 763 -29.38 -34.24 3.88
CA GLY A 763 -29.22 -34.44 2.44
C GLY A 763 -29.23 -33.12 1.66
N GLY A 764 -29.10 -31.98 2.35
CA GLY A 764 -28.94 -30.65 1.81
C GLY A 764 -30.16 -30.04 1.09
N VAL A 765 -31.23 -30.81 0.88
CA VAL A 765 -32.37 -30.41 0.02
C VAL A 765 -33.51 -29.69 0.74
N SER A 766 -33.56 -29.76 2.07
CA SER A 766 -34.67 -29.19 2.83
C SER A 766 -34.36 -27.77 3.30
N THR A 767 -35.34 -26.88 3.20
CA THR A 767 -35.18 -25.46 3.54
C THR A 767 -36.23 -25.00 4.55
N GLY A 768 -35.93 -23.92 5.27
CA GLY A 768 -36.83 -23.35 6.25
C GLY A 768 -36.12 -22.69 7.42
N GLU A 769 -36.89 -22.17 8.36
CA GLU A 769 -36.40 -21.49 9.55
C GLU A 769 -36.22 -22.46 10.71
N TYR A 770 -35.32 -22.11 11.64
CA TYR A 770 -35.04 -22.87 12.84
C TYR A 770 -34.79 -21.99 14.07
N VAL A 771 -34.82 -22.64 15.24
CA VAL A 771 -34.24 -22.09 16.48
C VAL A 771 -33.21 -23.09 17.02
N LEU A 772 -31.98 -22.65 17.22
CA LEU A 772 -30.89 -23.37 17.87
C LEU A 772 -30.73 -22.89 19.31
N ARG A 773 -30.56 -23.86 20.22
CA ARG A 773 -30.42 -23.63 21.66
C ARG A 773 -29.24 -24.41 22.21
N LEU A 774 -28.51 -23.73 23.10
CA LEU A 774 -27.42 -24.29 23.89
C LEU A 774 -27.83 -24.36 25.36
N ALA A 775 -27.66 -25.52 25.97
CA ALA A 775 -27.62 -25.68 27.41
C ALA A 775 -26.25 -26.19 27.85
N GLN A 776 -25.57 -25.39 28.65
CA GLN A 776 -24.23 -25.64 29.17
C GLN A 776 -24.24 -25.59 30.70
N ALA A 777 -23.53 -26.51 31.32
CA ALA A 777 -23.41 -26.58 32.77
C ALA A 777 -21.97 -26.99 33.17
N PRO A 778 -21.40 -26.36 34.22
CA PRO A 778 -22.07 -25.54 35.24
C PRO A 778 -22.25 -24.05 34.91
N THR A 779 -21.87 -23.60 33.71
CA THR A 779 -22.03 -22.22 33.20
C THR A 779 -23.41 -21.63 33.53
N ALA A 780 -23.45 -20.33 33.84
CA ALA A 780 -24.71 -19.62 34.02
C ALA A 780 -25.48 -19.53 32.70
N PHE A 781 -26.80 -19.53 32.76
CA PHE A 781 -27.67 -19.43 31.59
C PHE A 781 -28.58 -18.20 31.69
N VAL A 782 -29.06 -17.74 30.54
CA VAL A 782 -30.10 -16.71 30.43
C VAL A 782 -31.46 -17.36 30.15
N VAL A 783 -32.54 -16.67 30.49
CA VAL A 783 -33.90 -17.04 30.07
C VAL A 783 -34.40 -15.95 29.13
N PRO A 784 -34.55 -16.23 27.83
CA PRO A 784 -35.05 -15.25 26.86
C PRO A 784 -36.43 -14.74 27.23
N ASN A 785 -36.74 -13.51 26.79
CA ASN A 785 -38.06 -12.93 27.03
C ASN A 785 -39.16 -13.78 26.39
N GLY A 786 -40.09 -14.27 27.21
CA GLY A 786 -41.20 -15.11 26.77
C GLY A 786 -40.85 -16.60 26.69
N ASP A 787 -39.66 -17.00 27.16
CA ASP A 787 -39.24 -18.40 27.28
C ASP A 787 -39.38 -18.91 28.72
N GLU A 788 -39.40 -20.24 28.89
CA GLU A 788 -39.54 -20.88 30.18
C GLU A 788 -38.21 -21.26 30.83
N GLY A 789 -38.09 -21.00 32.14
CA GLY A 789 -36.87 -21.32 32.85
C GLY A 789 -36.65 -20.52 34.13
N GLY A 790 -35.42 -20.62 34.63
CA GLY A 790 -34.93 -19.83 35.76
C GLY A 790 -34.95 -20.57 37.09
N ASN A 791 -35.11 -19.85 38.19
CA ASN A 791 -34.93 -20.42 39.53
C ASN A 791 -36.19 -21.12 40.03
N LEU A 792 -36.04 -22.39 40.37
CA LEU A 792 -37.10 -23.18 40.98
C LEU A 792 -37.26 -22.84 42.46
N ILE A 793 -38.51 -22.88 42.90
CA ILE A 793 -38.92 -22.74 44.29
C ILE A 793 -39.54 -24.06 44.73
N ASN A 794 -39.06 -24.59 45.86
CA ASN A 794 -39.49 -25.85 46.44
C ASN A 794 -41.02 -25.91 46.61
N GLY A 795 -41.66 -26.92 46.00
CA GLY A 795 -43.09 -27.19 46.07
C GLY A 795 -43.98 -26.29 45.21
N THR A 796 -43.41 -25.47 44.32
CA THR A 796 -44.16 -24.60 43.40
C THR A 796 -44.42 -25.31 42.08
N ASP A 797 -45.64 -25.21 41.55
CA ASP A 797 -45.97 -25.72 40.22
C ASP A 797 -45.59 -24.70 39.15
N TYR A 798 -44.86 -25.15 38.12
CA TYR A 798 -44.44 -24.39 36.96
C TYR A 798 -45.15 -24.94 35.72
N SER A 799 -45.81 -24.07 34.97
CA SER A 799 -46.37 -24.42 33.66
C SER A 799 -45.51 -23.81 32.58
N GLY A 800 -45.32 -24.56 31.50
CA GLY A 800 -44.56 -24.14 30.32
C GLY A 800 -44.97 -24.92 29.09
N ASN A 801 -44.30 -24.66 27.99
CA ASN A 801 -44.55 -25.27 26.70
C ASN A 801 -43.22 -25.56 26.01
N ILE A 802 -43.06 -26.76 25.48
CA ILE A 802 -41.88 -27.15 24.69
C ILE A 802 -42.29 -27.17 23.22
N PRO A 803 -41.97 -26.15 22.40
CA PRO A 803 -42.02 -26.24 20.96
C PRO A 803 -41.05 -27.29 20.39
N LEU A 804 -41.05 -27.41 19.07
CA LEU A 804 -40.20 -28.36 18.39
C LEU A 804 -38.72 -27.98 18.57
N GLY A 805 -37.87 -28.94 18.95
CA GLY A 805 -36.45 -28.70 19.20
C GLY A 805 -36.13 -27.76 20.36
N ASP A 806 -37.09 -27.53 21.25
CA ASP A 806 -36.93 -26.67 22.41
C ASP A 806 -36.40 -27.42 23.65
N LEU A 807 -35.76 -26.68 24.55
CA LEU A 807 -35.35 -27.11 25.88
C LEU A 807 -35.45 -25.94 26.87
N ASP A 808 -35.87 -26.23 28.10
CA ASP A 808 -35.95 -25.24 29.17
C ASP A 808 -34.83 -25.49 30.18
N GLN A 809 -34.18 -24.40 30.60
CA GLN A 809 -33.16 -24.43 31.63
C GLN A 809 -33.69 -23.86 32.94
N TRP A 810 -33.57 -24.67 33.99
CA TRP A 810 -33.97 -24.34 35.34
C TRP A 810 -32.79 -24.50 36.30
N SER A 811 -32.84 -23.83 37.44
CA SER A 811 -31.83 -23.93 38.49
C SER A 811 -32.46 -24.14 39.87
N LEU A 812 -31.78 -24.90 40.72
CA LEU A 812 -32.17 -25.05 42.13
C LEU A 812 -30.94 -25.15 43.03
N THR A 813 -30.99 -24.51 44.19
CA THR A 813 -29.91 -24.57 45.18
C THR A 813 -30.28 -25.53 46.31
N VAL A 814 -29.44 -26.52 46.54
CA VAL A 814 -29.62 -27.58 47.56
C VAL A 814 -28.33 -27.78 48.34
N ASN A 815 -28.46 -28.24 49.58
CA ASN A 815 -27.29 -28.66 50.36
C ASN A 815 -27.00 -30.15 50.13
N GLN A 816 -25.73 -30.51 50.21
CA GLN A 816 -25.28 -31.90 50.21
C GLN A 816 -26.11 -32.74 51.17
N GLY A 817 -26.53 -33.91 50.70
CA GLY A 817 -27.33 -34.85 51.46
C GLY A 817 -28.84 -34.62 51.39
N ASN A 818 -29.31 -33.48 50.86
CA ASN A 818 -30.74 -33.21 50.68
C ASN A 818 -31.33 -34.12 49.58
N PHE A 819 -32.61 -34.40 49.71
CA PHE A 819 -33.37 -35.14 48.71
C PHE A 819 -33.69 -34.19 47.55
N ILE A 820 -33.72 -34.67 46.30
CA ILE A 820 -34.18 -33.87 45.16
C ILE A 820 -35.19 -34.73 44.40
N HIS A 821 -36.36 -34.17 44.13
CA HIS A 821 -37.38 -34.82 43.32
C HIS A 821 -38.06 -33.81 42.41
N ILE A 822 -38.13 -34.12 41.13
CA ILE A 822 -38.76 -33.28 40.11
C ILE A 822 -39.73 -34.16 39.33
N ALA A 823 -41.01 -33.79 39.34
CA ALA A 823 -42.04 -34.46 38.56
C ALA A 823 -42.49 -33.54 37.44
N VAL A 824 -42.57 -34.07 36.22
CA VAL A 824 -43.08 -33.36 35.05
C VAL A 824 -44.18 -34.17 34.38
N GLY A 825 -45.29 -33.52 34.07
CA GLY A 825 -46.41 -34.12 33.36
C GLY A 825 -46.85 -33.26 32.18
N GLN A 826 -47.12 -33.91 31.05
CA GLN A 826 -47.74 -33.29 29.89
C GLN A 826 -49.19 -32.88 30.20
N THR A 827 -49.57 -31.66 29.82
CA THR A 827 -50.94 -31.14 29.94
C THR A 827 -51.64 -31.02 28.58
N SER A 828 -50.90 -30.79 27.49
CA SER A 828 -51.43 -30.76 26.12
C SER A 828 -50.40 -31.19 25.06
N GLY A 829 -50.80 -31.36 23.80
CA GLY A 829 -49.91 -31.70 22.68
C GLY A 829 -49.47 -33.17 22.60
N THR A 830 -48.20 -33.40 22.26
CA THR A 830 -47.53 -34.71 22.16
C THR A 830 -46.30 -34.84 23.07
N PHE A 831 -45.98 -33.83 23.88
CA PHE A 831 -44.78 -33.74 24.70
C PHE A 831 -44.47 -35.01 25.52
N ARG A 832 -43.20 -35.40 25.52
CA ARG A 832 -42.64 -36.57 26.23
C ARG A 832 -41.45 -36.12 27.06
N PRO A 833 -41.60 -35.83 28.36
CA PRO A 833 -40.56 -35.18 29.14
C PRO A 833 -39.33 -36.06 29.37
N ILE A 834 -38.15 -35.44 29.24
CA ILE A 834 -36.86 -35.88 29.78
C ILE A 834 -36.36 -34.80 30.73
N ILE A 835 -35.99 -35.20 31.94
CA ILE A 835 -35.35 -34.32 32.92
C ILE A 835 -33.89 -34.75 33.07
N ARG A 836 -32.95 -33.82 32.93
CA ARG A 836 -31.54 -34.01 33.31
C ARG A 836 -31.20 -33.10 34.47
N LEU A 837 -30.54 -33.64 35.49
CA LEU A 837 -30.06 -32.90 36.64
C LEU A 837 -28.53 -32.92 36.64
N ILE A 838 -27.93 -31.73 36.55
CA ILE A 838 -26.48 -31.53 36.47
C ILE A 838 -26.01 -30.87 37.77
N SER A 839 -24.89 -31.34 38.31
CA SER A 839 -24.32 -30.88 39.56
C SER A 839 -23.75 -29.45 39.44
N PRO A 840 -23.47 -28.79 40.58
CA PRO A 840 -22.71 -27.54 40.61
C PRO A 840 -21.30 -27.65 39.99
N THR A 841 -20.76 -28.86 39.87
CA THR A 841 -19.44 -29.15 39.26
C THR A 841 -19.52 -29.55 37.79
N GLY A 842 -20.72 -29.71 37.22
CA GLY A 842 -20.91 -30.09 35.80
C GLY A 842 -21.27 -31.56 35.57
N ASP A 843 -21.18 -32.42 36.59
CA ASP A 843 -21.51 -33.85 36.48
C ASP A 843 -23.02 -34.09 36.32
N VAL A 844 -23.42 -34.95 35.37
CA VAL A 844 -24.81 -35.42 35.29
C VAL A 844 -25.13 -36.36 36.45
N VAL A 845 -25.90 -35.87 37.43
CA VAL A 845 -26.26 -36.61 38.65
C VAL A 845 -27.39 -37.60 38.39
N ALA A 846 -28.37 -37.21 37.58
CA ALA A 846 -29.48 -38.06 37.22
C ALA A 846 -30.11 -37.64 35.89
N SER A 847 -30.70 -38.60 35.20
CA SER A 847 -31.52 -38.38 34.00
C SER A 847 -32.75 -39.28 34.06
N ALA A 848 -33.92 -38.75 33.72
CA ALA A 848 -35.18 -39.48 33.78
C ALA A 848 -36.09 -39.16 32.59
N GLY A 849 -36.44 -40.20 31.82
CA GLY A 849 -37.42 -40.15 30.74
C GLY A 849 -37.73 -41.57 30.27
N ASN A 850 -38.98 -41.84 29.89
CA ASN A 850 -39.41 -43.19 29.48
C ASN A 850 -40.30 -43.19 28.22
N GLY A 851 -40.37 -42.06 27.51
CA GLY A 851 -41.26 -41.87 26.36
C GLY A 851 -42.76 -41.84 26.71
N GLY A 852 -43.11 -41.76 27.99
CA GLY A 852 -44.47 -41.55 28.48
C GLY A 852 -44.88 -40.07 28.55
N THR A 853 -46.13 -39.81 28.93
CA THR A 853 -46.69 -38.45 29.08
C THR A 853 -46.27 -37.76 30.39
N SER A 854 -45.46 -38.43 31.22
CA SER A 854 -44.98 -37.91 32.51
C SER A 854 -43.71 -38.66 32.91
N THR A 855 -42.82 -37.98 33.63
CA THR A 855 -41.60 -38.56 34.18
C THR A 855 -41.32 -37.97 35.56
N GLU A 856 -40.56 -38.69 36.38
CA GLU A 856 -40.07 -38.22 37.68
C GLU A 856 -38.58 -38.50 37.79
N LEU A 857 -37.82 -37.53 38.28
CA LEU A 857 -36.41 -37.64 38.60
C LEU A 857 -36.26 -37.61 40.12
N VAL A 858 -35.61 -38.63 40.69
CA VAL A 858 -35.40 -38.76 42.15
C VAL A 858 -33.92 -38.94 42.44
N VAL A 859 -33.35 -38.04 43.22
CA VAL A 859 -32.01 -38.16 43.83
C VAL A 859 -32.19 -38.24 45.34
N ASN A 860 -31.90 -39.41 45.92
CA ASN A 860 -32.11 -39.66 47.34
C ASN A 860 -31.25 -38.77 48.26
N SER A 861 -30.08 -38.36 47.76
CA SER A 861 -29.10 -37.60 48.50
C SER A 861 -28.21 -36.84 47.52
N ALA A 862 -28.29 -35.51 47.51
CA ALA A 862 -27.49 -34.65 46.66
C ALA A 862 -25.99 -34.86 46.96
N PRO A 863 -25.15 -35.14 45.94
CA PRO A 863 -23.74 -35.44 46.16
C PRO A 863 -22.94 -34.27 46.73
N GLU A 864 -23.39 -33.03 46.51
CA GLU A 864 -22.72 -31.81 46.94
C GLU A 864 -23.70 -30.66 47.20
N SER A 865 -23.22 -29.59 47.83
CA SER A 865 -23.99 -28.36 48.05
C SER A 865 -23.74 -27.41 46.89
N GLY A 866 -24.78 -26.76 46.38
CA GLY A 866 -24.64 -25.71 45.38
C GLY A 866 -25.87 -25.59 44.49
N THR A 867 -25.72 -24.88 43.38
CA THR A 867 -26.77 -24.70 42.39
C THR A 867 -26.68 -25.77 41.32
N TYR A 868 -27.68 -26.64 41.28
CA TYR A 868 -27.86 -27.65 40.26
C TYR A 868 -28.57 -27.04 39.05
N ARG A 869 -28.27 -27.54 37.86
CA ARG A 869 -29.00 -27.23 36.62
C ARG A 869 -30.00 -28.35 36.35
N VAL A 870 -31.20 -27.96 35.93
CA VAL A 870 -32.26 -28.85 35.50
C VAL A 870 -32.57 -28.51 34.07
N ILE A 871 -32.28 -29.44 33.15
CA ILE A 871 -32.62 -29.29 31.75
C ILE A 871 -33.84 -30.14 31.48
N LEU A 872 -34.92 -29.49 31.05
CA LEU A 872 -36.15 -30.14 30.64
C LEU A 872 -36.23 -30.11 29.12
N SER A 873 -36.30 -31.28 28.49
CA SER A 873 -36.45 -31.39 27.04
C SER A 873 -37.46 -32.48 26.67
N SER A 874 -37.79 -32.56 25.37
CA SER A 874 -38.60 -33.65 24.82
C SER A 874 -37.74 -34.87 24.48
N TRP A 875 -38.32 -36.07 24.62
CA TRP A 875 -37.72 -37.32 24.16
C TRP A 875 -37.39 -37.28 22.66
N GLY A 876 -36.09 -37.25 22.34
CA GLY A 876 -35.60 -37.18 20.97
C GLY A 876 -35.93 -35.86 20.26
N GLY A 877 -36.16 -34.77 21.02
CA GLY A 877 -36.41 -33.40 20.52
C GLY A 877 -37.67 -33.19 19.66
N SER A 878 -38.44 -34.25 19.37
CA SER A 878 -39.42 -34.28 18.27
C SER A 878 -40.89 -34.19 18.69
N THR A 879 -41.16 -34.09 19.99
CA THR A 879 -42.54 -33.96 20.51
C THR A 879 -42.73 -32.63 21.18
N THR A 880 -43.94 -32.08 21.11
CA THR A 880 -44.21 -30.69 21.51
C THR A 880 -45.43 -30.58 22.40
N GLY A 881 -45.53 -29.50 23.17
CA GLY A 881 -46.74 -29.15 23.91
C GLY A 881 -46.49 -28.70 25.34
N GLU A 882 -47.59 -28.44 26.04
CA GLU A 882 -47.56 -27.87 27.37
C GLU A 882 -47.30 -28.91 28.45
N TYR A 883 -46.69 -28.45 29.55
CA TYR A 883 -46.38 -29.26 30.71
C TYR A 883 -46.69 -28.53 32.03
N THR A 884 -46.72 -29.32 33.10
CA THR A 884 -46.61 -28.84 34.47
C THR A 884 -45.45 -29.58 35.16
N MET A 885 -44.57 -28.83 35.81
CA MET A 885 -43.44 -29.31 36.58
C MET A 885 -43.58 -28.92 38.05
N THR A 886 -43.33 -29.86 38.96
CA THR A 886 -43.31 -29.61 40.40
C THR A 886 -42.01 -30.16 40.98
N PRO A 887 -41.13 -29.30 41.53
CA PRO A 887 -39.90 -29.75 42.16
C PRO A 887 -40.00 -29.72 43.69
N THR A 888 -39.31 -30.63 44.36
CA THR A 888 -39.30 -30.77 45.83
C THR A 888 -37.90 -31.16 46.34
N TRP A 889 -37.38 -30.47 47.36
CA TRP A 889 -36.07 -30.78 47.95
C TRP A 889 -35.91 -30.38 49.43
#